data_AF-A0A3B8PYK3-F1
#
_entry.id   AF-A0A3B8PYK3-F1
#
_cell.length_a   1.000
_cell.length_b   1.000
_cell.length_c   1.000
_cell.angle_alpha   90.00
_cell.angle_beta   90.00
_cell.angle_gamma   90.00
#
_symmetry.space_group_name_H-M   'P 1'
#
loop_
_entity.id
_entity.type
_entity.pdbx_description
1 polymer ?
#
loop_
_entity_poly.entity_id
_entity_poly.type
_entity_poly.pdbx_seq_one_letter_code
_entity_poly.pdbx_strand_id
1 'polypeptide(L)'
;APDTAGNEYGIQIVGQDAFPREDVARWFELVRAAVDAGPAAKALYVPTFEQFEMADRERDWLAERGIEVGAADRWLTQDARYSEGWAIGRLSFIPGGQIGAAYADGRLLPTDILLTDVVPAEVPYVQGIITLSPATPNSHVAILARGFGVPFVWFADPAARSNLVTLNGREVALRTGEYGVDLRVLDITGQLTPELRAAVQALKRPSPLKYTPKESLGRYSTNVHNLAPADARFVGGKAANYGLLLRTIPANAEPAIALTFDLWDDFLDQEIPGGSTLRETIQERLGDYSDPPNIAALRVDLAAVRDLITRAATFSAPLREAVLAALTDAGFDDTEKIRFRSSTNVEDSDEFTGAGLYDSYSGCLADDLDSDTAGPSHCDPAENNERGVFRAIQRVYASFYNENAFLERLRRSVRESEVGMAVLVHHSFPDTDELANGVATLNYEKSFGTVVVNGEFVTQLGAESVSNPDSTARPEVIRFYQSDNFTDLTRTQSSSLVPLGGYVMPWEANYRTFLSLFRQVAMRYAQMFPAKTTFTLDFEYKRTRPSSLIVKQVRPLPIPKPTAAVATILLNEPVTWAVAEGEFGEPMAKHRAKSTLRLESDVRRLGAAGLATSFLRAGDFQFLAGTERVVLTNGSAGWPNATFTVENGTTAVDRWTWGSGAERRAFTLRTSVIRDAAPPRAPWVTQRDFSHQLNVAYVTSQPTLGWETPGFTKLDEVFLVPRQVINERSLLQARSAKNASGSLQCVTSFYWPEPPTGPSAGYTAPNIGFVESTLHGLTPNPIVLQDPLAQTYSPGHHNFTETFVFEPRLDSSVPAGQLAALEDAGIRQLIVILGFDGNPRFAAFNAAGQYRELK
;
A
#
# COMPACT_ATOMS: atom_id res chain seq x y z
N ALA A 1 -13.06 7.78 17.60
CA ALA A 1 -14.50 7.68 17.92
C ALA A 1 -14.73 6.34 18.62
N PRO A 2 -15.72 6.19 19.52
CA PRO A 2 -16.19 4.87 19.92
C PRO A 2 -16.62 4.13 18.66
N ASP A 3 -16.24 2.87 18.59
CA ASP A 3 -16.45 1.96 17.47
C ASP A 3 -17.90 2.05 16.94
N THR A 4 -18.07 2.54 15.71
CA THR A 4 -19.36 2.54 15.01
C THR A 4 -19.74 1.13 14.53
N ALA A 5 -18.87 0.14 14.69
CA ALA A 5 -19.27 -1.26 14.67
C ALA A 5 -19.96 -1.59 16.00
N GLY A 6 -21.27 -1.34 16.04
CA GLY A 6 -22.15 -1.88 17.06
C GLY A 6 -21.98 -3.40 17.19
N ASN A 7 -22.54 -3.95 18.26
CA ASN A 7 -22.59 -5.36 18.60
C ASN A 7 -22.97 -6.24 17.37
N GLU A 8 -22.00 -6.68 16.56
CA GLU A 8 -22.19 -7.42 15.32
C GLU A 8 -21.02 -8.40 15.09
N TYR A 9 -21.26 -9.51 14.40
CA TYR A 9 -20.23 -10.48 14.01
C TYR A 9 -20.56 -11.12 12.66
N GLY A 10 -19.53 -11.52 11.92
CA GLY A 10 -19.65 -12.23 10.65
C GLY A 10 -19.57 -13.74 10.82
N ILE A 11 -20.36 -14.46 10.04
CA ILE A 11 -20.25 -15.91 9.84
C ILE A 11 -19.83 -16.11 8.39
N GLN A 12 -18.66 -16.71 8.17
CA GLN A 12 -18.22 -17.18 6.85
C GLN A 12 -18.47 -18.69 6.76
N ILE A 13 -18.97 -19.13 5.62
CA ILE A 13 -19.14 -20.55 5.27
C ILE A 13 -18.24 -20.79 4.07
N VAL A 14 -17.38 -21.80 4.17
CA VAL A 14 -16.19 -21.93 3.33
C VAL A 14 -16.20 -23.26 2.60
N GLY A 15 -15.94 -23.22 1.29
CA GLY A 15 -15.89 -24.39 0.43
C GLY A 15 -15.28 -24.05 -0.92
N GLN A 16 -14.68 -25.04 -1.58
CA GLN A 16 -14.05 -24.87 -2.90
C GLN A 16 -15.07 -24.67 -4.03
N ASP A 17 -16.30 -25.12 -3.84
CA ASP A 17 -17.42 -24.92 -4.75
C ASP A 17 -18.54 -24.12 -4.07
N ALA A 18 -19.33 -23.39 -4.86
CA ALA A 18 -20.51 -22.69 -4.36
C ALA A 18 -21.52 -23.70 -3.77
N PHE A 19 -21.86 -23.50 -2.50
CA PHE A 19 -22.84 -24.35 -1.82
C PHE A 19 -24.28 -24.00 -2.21
N PRO A 20 -25.21 -24.97 -2.14
CA PRO A 20 -26.63 -24.67 -2.23
C PRO A 20 -27.07 -23.66 -1.16
N ARG A 21 -27.91 -22.70 -1.53
CA ARG A 21 -28.40 -21.64 -0.62
C ARG A 21 -29.09 -22.20 0.63
N GLU A 22 -29.75 -23.36 0.51
CA GLU A 22 -30.43 -24.04 1.61
C GLU A 22 -29.44 -24.56 2.65
N ASP A 23 -28.28 -25.07 2.23
CA ASP A 23 -27.22 -25.53 3.13
C ASP A 23 -26.55 -24.35 3.84
N VAL A 24 -26.30 -23.27 3.11
CA VAL A 24 -25.74 -22.03 3.67
C VAL A 24 -26.65 -21.47 4.76
N ALA A 25 -27.97 -21.37 4.52
CA ALA A 25 -28.91 -20.89 5.51
C ALA A 25 -28.93 -21.79 6.77
N ARG A 26 -28.91 -23.11 6.57
CA ARG A 26 -28.88 -24.06 7.69
C ARG A 26 -27.61 -23.95 8.53
N TRP A 27 -26.44 -23.90 7.90
CA TRP A 27 -25.17 -23.79 8.61
C TRP A 27 -25.00 -22.43 9.28
N PHE A 28 -25.47 -21.36 8.65
CA PHE A 28 -25.48 -20.02 9.25
C PHE A 28 -26.23 -20.03 10.58
N GLU A 29 -27.43 -20.62 10.61
CA GLU A 29 -28.23 -20.73 11.83
C GLU A 29 -27.58 -21.61 12.90
N LEU A 30 -26.95 -22.71 12.50
CA LEU A 30 -26.21 -23.58 13.42
C LEU A 30 -25.03 -22.85 14.08
N VAL A 31 -24.24 -22.11 13.30
CA VAL A 31 -23.12 -21.33 13.83
C VAL A 31 -23.64 -20.20 14.71
N ARG A 32 -24.65 -19.46 14.26
CA ARG A 32 -25.29 -18.37 15.02
C ARG A 32 -25.76 -18.83 16.40
N ALA A 33 -26.33 -20.03 16.49
CA ALA A 33 -26.80 -20.61 17.76
C ALA A 33 -25.66 -21.06 18.69
N ALA A 34 -24.46 -21.32 18.16
CA ALA A 34 -23.31 -21.78 18.93
C ALA A 34 -22.38 -20.64 19.41
N VAL A 35 -22.52 -19.44 18.84
CA VAL A 35 -21.72 -18.27 19.23
C VAL A 35 -22.31 -17.62 20.48
N ASP A 36 -21.53 -17.59 21.56
CA ASP A 36 -21.87 -16.85 22.79
C ASP A 36 -21.62 -15.34 22.60
N ALA A 37 -22.55 -14.69 21.91
CA ALA A 37 -22.58 -13.25 21.74
C ALA A 37 -23.72 -12.65 22.56
N GLY A 38 -23.51 -11.47 23.15
CA GLY A 38 -24.55 -10.78 23.94
C GLY A 38 -25.86 -10.61 23.15
N PRO A 39 -27.03 -10.50 23.78
CA PRO A 39 -28.34 -10.59 23.12
C PRO A 39 -28.64 -9.50 22.08
N ALA A 40 -27.81 -8.45 22.01
CA ALA A 40 -27.90 -7.39 21.01
C ALA A 40 -26.94 -7.60 19.81
N ALA A 41 -26.22 -8.73 19.74
CA ALA A 41 -25.21 -8.99 18.72
C ALA A 41 -25.84 -9.49 17.40
N LYS A 42 -25.64 -8.76 16.30
CA LYS A 42 -26.17 -9.13 14.98
C LYS A 42 -25.21 -10.06 14.23
N ALA A 43 -25.70 -11.18 13.72
CA ALA A 43 -24.94 -12.06 12.83
C ALA A 43 -25.12 -11.64 11.37
N LEU A 44 -24.04 -11.59 10.60
CA LEU A 44 -24.03 -11.31 9.16
C LEU A 44 -23.42 -12.49 8.41
N TYR A 45 -24.01 -12.90 7.29
CA TYR A 45 -23.38 -13.88 6.41
C TYR A 45 -22.36 -13.16 5.53
N VAL A 46 -21.07 -13.50 5.67
CA VAL A 46 -19.99 -12.88 4.93
C VAL A 46 -19.43 -13.93 3.95
N PRO A 47 -19.88 -13.96 2.68
CA PRO A 47 -19.49 -15.00 1.74
C PRO A 47 -17.98 -14.92 1.41
N THR A 48 -17.35 -16.07 1.20
CA THR A 48 -15.99 -16.16 0.63
C THR A 48 -16.03 -15.93 -0.88
N PHE A 49 -14.87 -15.87 -1.53
CA PHE A 49 -14.77 -15.69 -2.98
C PHE A 49 -15.64 -16.71 -3.75
N GLU A 50 -15.51 -17.99 -3.41
CA GLU A 50 -16.20 -19.11 -4.06
C GLU A 50 -17.71 -19.08 -3.81
N GLN A 51 -18.15 -18.51 -2.69
CA GLN A 51 -19.56 -18.41 -2.33
C GLN A 51 -20.22 -17.11 -2.80
N PHE A 52 -19.43 -16.12 -3.22
CA PHE A 52 -19.89 -14.75 -3.47
C PHE A 52 -20.99 -14.69 -4.54
N GLU A 53 -20.79 -15.33 -5.70
CA GLU A 53 -21.79 -15.31 -6.77
C GLU A 53 -23.15 -15.90 -6.35
N MET A 54 -23.13 -16.96 -5.54
CA MET A 54 -24.36 -17.55 -5.02
C MET A 54 -25.02 -16.63 -4.00
N ALA A 55 -24.25 -16.12 -3.03
CA ALA A 55 -24.76 -15.24 -1.99
C ALA A 55 -25.33 -13.93 -2.55
N ASP A 56 -24.71 -13.39 -3.60
CA ASP A 56 -25.17 -12.17 -4.26
C ASP A 56 -26.44 -12.41 -5.09
N ARG A 57 -26.48 -13.52 -5.86
CA ARG A 57 -27.67 -13.92 -6.62
C ARG A 57 -28.88 -14.21 -5.72
N GLU A 58 -28.67 -14.78 -4.55
CA GLU A 58 -29.72 -15.23 -3.61
C GLU A 58 -29.92 -14.26 -2.43
N ARG A 59 -29.41 -13.03 -2.52
CA ARG A 59 -29.40 -12.04 -1.43
C ARG A 59 -30.78 -11.79 -0.84
N ASP A 60 -31.81 -11.63 -1.68
CA ASP A 60 -33.18 -11.40 -1.24
C ASP A 60 -33.76 -12.61 -0.50
N TRP A 61 -33.49 -13.82 -0.99
CA TRP A 61 -33.96 -15.07 -0.37
C TRP A 61 -33.33 -15.32 1.01
N LEU A 62 -32.06 -14.94 1.17
CA LEU A 62 -31.35 -14.97 2.45
C LEU A 62 -31.90 -13.91 3.42
N ALA A 63 -32.14 -12.69 2.93
CA ALA A 63 -32.69 -11.60 3.73
C ALA A 63 -34.09 -11.92 4.28
N GLU A 64 -34.97 -12.57 3.50
CA GLU A 64 -36.27 -13.06 3.95
C GLU A 64 -36.20 -14.04 5.14
N ARG A 65 -35.04 -14.68 5.34
CA ARG A 65 -34.76 -15.60 6.45
C ARG A 65 -34.00 -14.96 7.61
N GLY A 66 -33.84 -13.63 7.57
CA GLY A 66 -33.08 -12.89 8.58
C GLY A 66 -31.56 -13.04 8.44
N ILE A 67 -31.08 -13.52 7.28
CA ILE A 67 -29.66 -13.69 6.99
C ILE A 67 -29.22 -12.52 6.12
N GLU A 68 -28.61 -11.52 6.74
CA GLU A 68 -28.08 -10.36 6.02
C GLU A 68 -26.71 -10.69 5.43
N VAL A 69 -26.59 -10.55 4.10
CA VAL A 69 -25.31 -10.74 3.40
C VAL A 69 -24.45 -9.48 3.57
N GLY A 70 -23.39 -9.60 4.35
CA GLY A 70 -22.40 -8.56 4.62
C GLY A 70 -21.06 -8.79 3.92
N ALA A 71 -20.14 -7.86 4.11
CA ALA A 71 -18.76 -7.95 3.63
C ALA A 71 -17.78 -7.51 4.73
N ALA A 72 -16.55 -8.02 4.70
CA ALA A 72 -15.56 -7.79 5.75
C ALA A 72 -15.11 -6.32 5.87
N ASP A 73 -15.24 -5.55 4.79
CA ASP A 73 -14.98 -4.10 4.76
C ASP A 73 -15.89 -3.29 5.69
N ARG A 74 -17.04 -3.84 6.09
CA ARG A 74 -17.95 -3.23 7.07
C ARG A 74 -17.26 -2.87 8.39
N TRP A 75 -16.23 -3.61 8.78
CA TRP A 75 -15.46 -3.38 10.00
C TRP A 75 -14.12 -2.67 9.77
N LEU A 76 -13.80 -2.33 8.52
CA LEU A 76 -12.55 -1.67 8.16
C LEU A 76 -12.80 -0.19 7.93
N THR A 77 -12.19 0.64 8.77
CA THR A 77 -12.37 2.10 8.75
C THR A 77 -11.21 2.84 8.10
N GLN A 78 -10.14 2.14 7.74
CA GLN A 78 -8.93 2.72 7.17
C GLN A 78 -8.57 2.00 5.87
N ASP A 79 -8.09 2.78 4.90
CA ASP A 79 -7.47 2.26 3.70
C ASP A 79 -6.42 1.19 4.03
N ALA A 80 -6.26 0.20 3.16
CA ALA A 80 -5.25 -0.84 3.32
C ALA A 80 -4.19 -0.75 2.22
N ARG A 81 -2.93 -0.80 2.66
CA ARG A 81 -1.75 -0.87 1.79
C ARG A 81 -1.09 -2.24 1.97
N TYR A 82 -1.23 -3.11 0.99
CA TYR A 82 -0.62 -4.44 0.99
C TYR A 82 0.80 -4.42 0.43
N SER A 83 1.06 -3.57 -0.55
CA SER A 83 2.40 -3.32 -1.12
C SER A 83 2.58 -1.83 -1.42
N GLU A 84 3.75 -1.30 -1.08
CA GLU A 84 4.16 0.07 -1.38
C GLU A 84 4.58 0.23 -2.85
N GLY A 85 4.42 1.44 -3.36
CA GLY A 85 4.96 1.84 -4.64
C GLY A 85 4.10 2.86 -5.36
N TRP A 86 4.28 2.91 -6.66
CA TRP A 86 3.55 3.80 -7.56
C TRP A 86 3.32 3.11 -8.89
N ALA A 87 2.41 3.58 -9.72
CA ALA A 87 2.17 3.05 -11.05
C ALA A 87 1.60 4.15 -11.95
N ILE A 88 1.87 4.05 -13.25
CA ILE A 88 1.12 4.76 -14.28
C ILE A 88 0.75 3.73 -15.35
N GLY A 89 -0.53 3.64 -15.69
CA GLY A 89 -1.03 2.67 -16.65
C GLY A 89 -2.52 2.80 -16.89
N ARG A 90 -3.06 2.04 -17.85
CA ARG A 90 -4.50 1.92 -18.05
C ARG A 90 -5.11 1.18 -16.87
N LEU A 91 -6.16 1.73 -16.25
CA LEU A 91 -6.93 1.03 -15.24
C LEU A 91 -7.85 0.02 -15.93
N SER A 92 -7.69 -1.26 -15.65
CA SER A 92 -8.44 -2.35 -16.29
C SER A 92 -9.24 -3.09 -15.23
N PHE A 93 -10.57 -2.92 -15.22
CA PHE A 93 -11.46 -3.70 -14.36
C PHE A 93 -11.64 -5.12 -14.91
N ILE A 94 -11.19 -6.12 -14.16
CA ILE A 94 -11.33 -7.54 -14.50
C ILE A 94 -11.85 -8.27 -13.25
N PRO A 95 -12.98 -9.01 -13.35
CA PRO A 95 -13.44 -9.86 -12.25
C PRO A 95 -12.37 -10.89 -11.86
N GLY A 96 -12.24 -11.21 -10.57
CA GLY A 96 -11.17 -12.05 -10.03
C GLY A 96 -11.04 -13.40 -10.74
N GLY A 97 -12.17 -14.07 -11.01
CA GLY A 97 -12.22 -15.34 -11.74
C GLY A 97 -11.85 -15.27 -13.23
N GLN A 98 -11.73 -14.07 -13.80
CA GLN A 98 -11.42 -13.85 -15.22
C GLN A 98 -10.02 -13.31 -15.47
N ILE A 99 -9.24 -13.00 -14.43
CA ILE A 99 -7.90 -12.40 -14.54
C ILE A 99 -7.00 -13.25 -15.44
N GLY A 100 -6.96 -14.57 -15.21
CA GLY A 100 -6.16 -15.49 -16.00
C GLY A 100 -6.52 -15.45 -17.49
N ALA A 101 -7.80 -15.51 -17.82
CA ALA A 101 -8.28 -15.47 -19.20
C ALA A 101 -8.02 -14.11 -19.87
N ALA A 102 -8.27 -13.01 -19.16
CA ALA A 102 -8.04 -11.65 -19.65
C ALA A 102 -6.57 -11.35 -19.95
N TYR A 103 -5.66 -11.91 -19.15
CA TYR A 103 -4.24 -11.79 -19.42
C TYR A 103 -3.82 -12.65 -20.62
N ALA A 104 -4.47 -13.81 -20.82
CA ALA A 104 -4.18 -14.71 -21.95
C ALA A 104 -4.55 -14.10 -23.31
N ASP A 105 -5.70 -13.45 -23.37
CA ASP A 105 -6.27 -12.91 -24.61
C ASP A 105 -5.90 -11.43 -24.86
N GLY A 106 -5.15 -10.82 -23.94
CA GLY A 106 -4.63 -9.45 -24.06
C GLY A 106 -5.60 -8.35 -23.60
N ARG A 107 -6.75 -8.69 -23.00
CA ARG A 107 -7.63 -7.71 -22.33
C ARG A 107 -6.97 -7.07 -21.11
N LEU A 108 -6.10 -7.81 -20.40
CA LEU A 108 -5.24 -7.31 -19.33
C LEU A 108 -3.78 -7.39 -19.78
N LEU A 109 -3.05 -6.28 -19.65
CA LEU A 109 -1.64 -6.19 -20.10
C LEU A 109 -0.69 -5.99 -18.90
N PRO A 110 0.60 -6.38 -19.04
CA PRO A 110 1.63 -6.10 -18.03
C PRO A 110 1.77 -4.61 -17.67
N THR A 111 1.38 -3.72 -18.59
CA THR A 111 1.44 -2.25 -18.43
C THR A 111 0.20 -1.66 -17.76
N ASP A 112 -0.82 -2.47 -17.47
CA ASP A 112 -2.07 -2.02 -16.88
C ASP A 112 -1.97 -1.94 -15.35
N ILE A 113 -2.90 -1.20 -14.76
CA ILE A 113 -3.22 -1.26 -13.34
C ILE A 113 -4.51 -2.10 -13.25
N LEU A 114 -4.43 -3.25 -12.58
CA LEU A 114 -5.57 -4.13 -12.39
C LEU A 114 -6.51 -3.53 -11.33
N LEU A 115 -7.79 -3.37 -11.67
CA LEU A 115 -8.89 -3.20 -10.71
C LEU A 115 -9.68 -4.51 -10.65
N THR A 116 -9.83 -5.11 -9.48
CA THR A 116 -10.55 -6.38 -9.32
C THR A 116 -11.54 -6.32 -8.16
N ASP A 117 -12.63 -7.06 -8.26
CA ASP A 117 -13.62 -7.22 -7.18
C ASP A 117 -13.04 -7.96 -5.96
N VAL A 118 -12.14 -8.91 -6.22
CA VAL A 118 -11.46 -9.76 -5.24
C VAL A 118 -10.13 -10.23 -5.78
N VAL A 119 -9.19 -10.55 -4.89
CA VAL A 119 -7.86 -11.02 -5.27
C VAL A 119 -7.81 -12.55 -5.23
N PRO A 120 -7.60 -13.24 -6.38
CA PRO A 120 -7.41 -14.69 -6.39
C PRO A 120 -6.05 -15.08 -5.80
N ALA A 121 -5.80 -16.39 -5.67
CA ALA A 121 -4.54 -16.92 -5.15
C ALA A 121 -3.30 -16.41 -5.90
N GLU A 122 -3.43 -16.19 -7.21
CA GLU A 122 -2.35 -15.71 -8.07
C GLU A 122 -2.83 -14.60 -9.00
N VAL A 123 -2.00 -13.56 -9.16
CA VAL A 123 -2.23 -12.45 -10.09
C VAL A 123 -1.00 -12.36 -11.00
N PRO A 124 -1.17 -12.30 -12.34
CA PRO A 124 -0.05 -12.11 -13.25
C PRO A 124 0.60 -10.74 -13.04
N TYR A 125 1.84 -10.58 -13.53
CA TYR A 125 2.53 -9.30 -13.40
C TYR A 125 1.73 -8.15 -14.08
N VAL A 126 1.48 -7.08 -13.33
CA VAL A 126 0.84 -5.83 -13.75
C VAL A 126 1.54 -4.64 -13.07
N GLN A 127 1.32 -3.40 -13.54
CA GLN A 127 1.98 -2.22 -12.96
C GLN A 127 1.44 -1.82 -11.58
N GLY A 128 0.19 -2.17 -11.26
CA GLY A 128 -0.47 -1.86 -10.00
C GLY A 128 -1.69 -2.76 -9.78
N ILE A 129 -2.08 -2.96 -8.52
CA ILE A 129 -3.26 -3.74 -8.14
C ILE A 129 -4.12 -2.90 -7.21
N ILE A 130 -5.40 -2.76 -7.56
CA ILE A 130 -6.43 -2.15 -6.73
C ILE A 130 -7.55 -3.19 -6.58
N THR A 131 -7.93 -3.49 -5.34
CA THR A 131 -9.03 -4.41 -5.06
C THR A 131 -10.23 -3.64 -4.49
N LEU A 132 -11.45 -4.06 -4.83
CA LEU A 132 -12.69 -3.51 -4.26
C LEU A 132 -13.05 -4.16 -2.92
N SER A 133 -12.55 -5.37 -2.68
CA SER A 133 -12.66 -6.11 -1.41
C SER A 133 -11.31 -6.19 -0.69
N PRO A 134 -11.27 -6.16 0.65
CA PRO A 134 -10.02 -6.30 1.39
C PRO A 134 -9.31 -7.63 1.09
N ALA A 135 -7.99 -7.59 0.97
CA ALA A 135 -7.10 -8.75 0.87
C ALA A 135 -6.29 -8.98 2.16
N THR A 136 -5.52 -10.08 2.19
CA THR A 136 -4.62 -10.40 3.31
C THR A 136 -3.20 -9.86 3.06
N PRO A 137 -2.58 -9.16 4.04
CA PRO A 137 -1.26 -8.55 3.89
C PRO A 137 -0.10 -9.51 3.58
N ASN A 138 -0.28 -10.83 3.76
CA ASN A 138 0.76 -11.84 3.57
C ASN A 138 0.42 -12.87 2.47
N SER A 139 -0.57 -12.58 1.64
CA SER A 139 -0.84 -13.37 0.42
C SER A 139 0.38 -13.38 -0.52
N HIS A 140 0.53 -14.44 -1.32
CA HIS A 140 1.49 -14.50 -2.43
C HIS A 140 1.40 -13.26 -3.32
N VAL A 141 0.20 -12.78 -3.60
CA VAL A 141 0.00 -11.56 -4.38
C VAL A 141 0.65 -10.35 -3.71
N ALA A 142 0.50 -10.18 -2.38
CA ALA A 142 1.17 -9.11 -1.65
C ALA A 142 2.70 -9.25 -1.60
N ILE A 143 3.21 -10.46 -1.41
CA ILE A 143 4.64 -10.75 -1.38
C ILE A 143 5.28 -10.51 -2.76
N LEU A 144 4.65 -11.01 -3.83
CA LEU A 144 5.08 -10.79 -5.20
C LEU A 144 5.00 -9.31 -5.57
N ALA A 145 3.91 -8.62 -5.21
CA ALA A 145 3.76 -7.19 -5.45
C ALA A 145 4.89 -6.38 -4.78
N ARG A 146 5.27 -6.71 -3.54
CA ARG A 146 6.43 -6.10 -2.86
C ARG A 146 7.74 -6.41 -3.58
N GLY A 147 7.96 -7.66 -3.96
CA GLY A 147 9.14 -8.08 -4.74
C GLY A 147 9.28 -7.37 -6.08
N PHE A 148 8.16 -7.01 -6.70
CA PHE A 148 8.11 -6.29 -7.98
C PHE A 148 8.01 -4.75 -7.84
N GLY A 149 7.87 -4.21 -6.62
CA GLY A 149 7.61 -2.78 -6.42
C GLY A 149 6.29 -2.30 -7.04
N VAL A 150 5.31 -3.21 -7.10
CA VAL A 150 3.96 -2.98 -7.60
C VAL A 150 3.09 -2.51 -6.44
N PRO A 151 2.46 -1.32 -6.50
CA PRO A 151 1.54 -0.89 -5.46
C PRO A 151 0.31 -1.81 -5.44
N PHE A 152 -0.08 -2.26 -4.26
CA PHE A 152 -1.26 -3.09 -4.05
C PHE A 152 -2.09 -2.54 -2.88
N VAL A 153 -3.30 -2.09 -3.18
CA VAL A 153 -4.11 -1.26 -2.28
C VAL A 153 -5.60 -1.60 -2.26
N TRP A 154 -6.26 -1.20 -1.18
CA TRP A 154 -7.71 -1.19 -1.00
C TRP A 154 -8.14 0.11 -0.32
N PHE A 155 -9.25 0.71 -0.78
CA PHE A 155 -9.80 1.96 -0.24
C PHE A 155 -11.01 1.66 0.67
N ALA A 156 -11.02 2.20 1.89
CA ALA A 156 -12.11 1.99 2.83
C ALA A 156 -13.38 2.75 2.43
N ASP A 157 -13.23 3.96 1.90
CA ASP A 157 -14.36 4.78 1.48
C ASP A 157 -15.13 4.14 0.29
N PRO A 158 -16.41 3.77 0.46
CA PRO A 158 -17.24 3.24 -0.64
C PRO A 158 -17.38 4.19 -1.82
N ALA A 159 -17.36 5.52 -1.58
CA ALA A 159 -17.43 6.50 -2.66
C ALA A 159 -16.14 6.50 -3.50
N ALA A 160 -14.97 6.39 -2.86
CA ALA A 160 -13.70 6.20 -3.55
C ALA A 160 -13.69 4.94 -4.41
N ARG A 161 -14.18 3.80 -3.86
CA ARG A 161 -14.30 2.54 -4.62
C ARG A 161 -15.25 2.66 -5.81
N SER A 162 -16.40 3.31 -5.64
CA SER A 162 -17.34 3.56 -6.73
C SER A 162 -16.72 4.43 -7.83
N ASN A 163 -15.96 5.47 -7.46
CA ASN A 163 -15.26 6.33 -8.41
C ASN A 163 -14.19 5.56 -9.19
N LEU A 164 -13.46 4.63 -8.58
CA LEU A 164 -12.45 3.81 -9.28
C LEU A 164 -13.06 3.01 -10.43
N VAL A 165 -14.27 2.46 -10.25
CA VAL A 165 -14.97 1.73 -11.31
C VAL A 165 -15.28 2.65 -12.51
N THR A 166 -15.60 3.92 -12.27
CA THR A 166 -15.84 4.90 -13.35
C THR A 166 -14.59 5.25 -14.17
N LEU A 167 -13.40 4.94 -13.63
CA LEU A 167 -12.12 5.16 -14.30
C LEU A 167 -11.68 3.96 -15.16
N ASN A 168 -12.50 2.91 -15.28
CA ASN A 168 -12.16 1.77 -16.12
C ASN A 168 -11.83 2.19 -17.57
N GLY A 169 -10.72 1.70 -18.11
CA GLY A 169 -10.18 2.05 -19.43
C GLY A 169 -9.44 3.38 -19.49
N ARG A 170 -9.46 4.21 -18.43
CA ARG A 170 -8.70 5.47 -18.35
C ARG A 170 -7.24 5.20 -18.03
N GLU A 171 -6.38 6.15 -18.38
CA GLU A 171 -5.00 6.13 -17.89
C GLU A 171 -4.93 6.79 -16.53
N VAL A 172 -4.39 6.09 -15.53
CA VAL A 172 -4.34 6.58 -14.16
C VAL A 172 -2.92 6.53 -13.59
N ALA A 173 -2.64 7.43 -12.65
CA ALA A 173 -1.48 7.38 -11.78
C ALA A 173 -1.89 6.92 -10.39
N LEU A 174 -1.29 5.83 -9.89
CA LEU A 174 -1.49 5.27 -8.56
C LEU A 174 -0.22 5.49 -7.73
N ARG A 175 -0.34 5.87 -6.46
CA ARG A 175 0.78 5.82 -5.51
C ARG A 175 0.32 5.55 -4.09
N THR A 176 1.22 4.98 -3.31
CA THR A 176 1.12 4.86 -1.86
C THR A 176 1.99 5.93 -1.20
N GLY A 177 1.43 6.69 -0.27
CA GLY A 177 2.10 7.78 0.45
C GLY A 177 3.13 7.31 1.47
N GLU A 178 3.90 8.27 1.98
CA GLU A 178 5.10 8.05 2.81
C GLU A 178 4.80 7.90 4.31
N TYR A 179 3.78 8.58 4.82
CA TYR A 179 3.40 8.57 6.23
C TYR A 179 1.92 8.21 6.38
N GLY A 180 1.62 7.14 7.12
CA GLY A 180 0.26 6.59 7.21
C GLY A 180 -0.23 5.97 5.91
N VAL A 181 -1.54 5.82 5.76
CA VAL A 181 -2.18 5.29 4.56
C VAL A 181 -2.73 6.45 3.73
N ASP A 182 -1.86 7.19 3.05
CA ASP A 182 -2.26 8.17 2.03
C ASP A 182 -2.23 7.48 0.66
N LEU A 183 -3.38 6.99 0.20
CA LEU A 183 -3.52 6.35 -1.11
C LEU A 183 -4.04 7.36 -2.13
N ARG A 184 -3.46 7.35 -3.33
CA ARG A 184 -3.91 8.26 -4.38
C ARG A 184 -4.00 7.60 -5.74
N VAL A 185 -5.14 7.83 -6.39
CA VAL A 185 -5.39 7.51 -7.80
C VAL A 185 -5.82 8.79 -8.50
N LEU A 186 -5.17 9.10 -9.62
CA LEU A 186 -5.44 10.29 -10.44
C LEU A 186 -5.70 9.88 -11.88
N ASP A 187 -6.78 10.36 -12.50
CA ASP A 187 -6.98 10.26 -13.96
C ASP A 187 -6.01 11.22 -14.67
N ILE A 188 -5.13 10.64 -15.48
CA ILE A 188 -4.11 11.36 -16.25
C ILE A 188 -4.32 11.17 -17.76
N THR A 189 -5.51 10.74 -18.18
CA THR A 189 -5.82 10.49 -19.59
C THR A 189 -5.50 11.71 -20.44
N GLY A 190 -4.62 11.52 -21.44
CA GLY A 190 -4.20 12.58 -22.36
C GLY A 190 -3.21 13.59 -21.79
N GLN A 191 -2.71 13.40 -20.56
CA GLN A 191 -1.76 14.33 -19.94
C GLN A 191 -0.30 14.09 -20.37
N LEU A 192 0.11 12.82 -20.57
CA LEU A 192 1.50 12.47 -20.82
C LEU A 192 1.81 12.45 -22.32
N THR A 193 2.86 13.17 -22.74
CA THR A 193 3.46 12.98 -24.06
C THR A 193 4.12 11.59 -24.16
N PRO A 194 4.30 11.03 -25.37
CA PRO A 194 4.98 9.75 -25.54
C PRO A 194 6.37 9.70 -24.88
N GLU A 195 7.13 10.80 -24.93
CA GLU A 195 8.48 10.89 -24.37
C GLU A 195 8.45 10.88 -22.84
N LEU A 196 7.52 11.61 -22.23
CA LEU A 196 7.37 11.63 -20.78
C LEU A 196 6.84 10.29 -20.25
N ARG A 197 5.90 9.67 -20.96
CA ARG A 197 5.41 8.32 -20.69
C ARG A 197 6.56 7.30 -20.72
N ALA A 198 7.37 7.30 -21.77
CA ALA A 198 8.52 6.40 -21.89
C ALA A 198 9.53 6.62 -20.75
N ALA A 199 9.76 7.87 -20.36
CA ALA A 199 10.64 8.19 -19.25
C ALA A 199 10.12 7.69 -17.90
N VAL A 200 8.82 7.85 -17.62
CA VAL A 200 8.20 7.28 -16.42
C VAL A 200 8.32 5.76 -16.43
N GLN A 201 8.00 5.12 -17.54
CA GLN A 201 8.08 3.66 -17.67
C GLN A 201 9.52 3.15 -17.49
N ALA A 202 10.53 3.89 -17.92
CA ALA A 202 11.92 3.55 -17.69
C ALA A 202 12.28 3.53 -16.19
N LEU A 203 11.64 4.37 -15.36
CA LEU A 203 11.81 4.35 -13.90
C LEU A 203 11.17 3.12 -13.23
N LYS A 204 10.30 2.39 -13.95
CA LYS A 204 9.69 1.14 -13.50
C LYS A 204 10.43 -0.11 -13.92
N ARG A 205 11.37 0.01 -14.86
CA ARG A 205 12.17 -1.15 -15.28
C ARG A 205 13.08 -1.55 -14.13
N PRO A 206 13.02 -2.81 -13.67
CA PRO A 206 13.95 -3.27 -12.66
C PRO A 206 15.38 -3.18 -13.22
N SER A 207 16.34 -2.84 -12.37
CA SER A 207 17.75 -2.96 -12.74
C SER A 207 18.06 -4.40 -13.15
N PRO A 208 18.97 -4.63 -14.11
CA PRO A 208 19.44 -5.97 -14.44
C PRO A 208 19.86 -6.71 -13.17
N LEU A 209 19.42 -7.96 -13.05
CA LEU A 209 19.72 -8.76 -11.86
C LEU A 209 21.22 -9.02 -11.80
N LYS A 210 21.84 -8.76 -10.66
CA LYS A 210 23.20 -9.19 -10.38
C LYS A 210 23.15 -10.58 -9.76
N TYR A 211 23.68 -11.56 -10.48
CA TYR A 211 23.75 -12.95 -10.02
C TYR A 211 25.09 -13.57 -10.42
N THR A 212 25.46 -14.64 -9.71
CA THR A 212 26.62 -15.47 -10.08
C THR A 212 26.13 -16.54 -11.05
N PRO A 213 26.71 -16.66 -12.26
CA PRO A 213 26.39 -17.74 -13.18
C PRO A 213 26.55 -19.12 -12.53
N LYS A 214 25.74 -20.09 -12.97
CA LYS A 214 25.88 -21.47 -12.52
C LYS A 214 27.24 -22.04 -12.94
N GLU A 215 27.80 -22.87 -12.09
CA GLU A 215 29.04 -23.62 -12.30
C GLU A 215 28.78 -25.12 -12.08
N SER A 216 29.58 -25.96 -12.75
CA SER A 216 29.60 -27.41 -12.53
C SER A 216 30.31 -27.72 -11.21
N LEU A 217 29.70 -28.58 -10.39
CA LEU A 217 30.36 -29.17 -9.21
C LEU A 217 31.13 -30.44 -9.57
N GLY A 218 30.86 -31.04 -10.74
CA GLY A 218 31.43 -32.30 -11.20
C GLY A 218 30.81 -33.53 -10.56
N ARG A 219 29.64 -33.39 -9.92
CA ARG A 219 28.86 -34.47 -9.30
C ARG A 219 27.39 -34.09 -9.24
N TYR A 220 26.49 -35.06 -9.36
CA TYR A 220 25.04 -34.80 -9.40
C TYR A 220 24.41 -34.51 -8.04
N SER A 221 25.07 -34.86 -6.93
CA SER A 221 24.55 -34.62 -5.60
C SER A 221 25.66 -34.23 -4.60
N THR A 222 25.27 -33.53 -3.54
CA THR A 222 26.15 -33.18 -2.42
C THR A 222 25.37 -33.04 -1.12
N ASN A 223 26.04 -33.24 0.01
CA ASN A 223 25.48 -32.94 1.33
C ASN A 223 25.38 -31.42 1.54
N VAL A 224 24.28 -30.96 2.15
CA VAL A 224 24.00 -29.53 2.36
C VAL A 224 24.71 -28.93 3.59
N HIS A 225 25.10 -29.77 4.56
CA HIS A 225 25.60 -29.34 5.86
C HIS A 225 26.78 -28.35 5.78
N ASN A 226 27.68 -28.52 4.81
CA ASN A 226 28.88 -27.68 4.66
C ASN A 226 28.73 -26.55 3.63
N LEU A 227 27.56 -26.41 2.99
CA LEU A 227 27.35 -25.39 1.97
C LEU A 227 27.25 -23.99 2.58
N ALA A 228 27.95 -23.03 1.97
CA ALA A 228 27.84 -21.61 2.28
C ALA A 228 27.06 -20.89 1.17
N PRO A 229 26.55 -19.68 1.40
CA PRO A 229 25.84 -18.90 0.37
C PRO A 229 26.62 -18.73 -0.94
N ALA A 230 27.96 -18.73 -0.91
CA ALA A 230 28.79 -18.67 -2.12
C ALA A 230 28.66 -19.92 -3.02
N ASP A 231 28.23 -21.06 -2.47
CA ASP A 231 28.03 -22.33 -3.19
C ASP A 231 26.69 -22.36 -3.94
N ALA A 232 25.89 -21.29 -3.86
CA ALA A 232 24.66 -21.13 -4.64
C ALA A 232 24.91 -21.24 -6.16
N ARG A 233 26.14 -21.00 -6.64
CA ARG A 233 26.54 -21.24 -8.03
C ARG A 233 26.53 -22.71 -8.45
N PHE A 234 26.52 -23.66 -7.51
CA PHE A 234 26.49 -25.10 -7.79
C PHE A 234 25.13 -25.74 -7.50
N VAL A 235 24.40 -25.20 -6.52
CA VAL A 235 23.22 -25.86 -5.92
C VAL A 235 22.01 -24.93 -5.74
N GLY A 236 22.11 -23.66 -6.14
CA GLY A 236 21.08 -22.66 -5.93
C GLY A 236 21.01 -22.08 -4.51
N GLY A 237 20.22 -21.01 -4.36
CA GLY A 237 20.14 -20.18 -3.17
C GLY A 237 19.57 -20.91 -1.95
N LYS A 238 18.41 -21.56 -2.08
CA LYS A 238 17.80 -22.34 -0.97
C LYS A 238 18.73 -23.41 -0.43
N ALA A 239 19.32 -24.25 -1.29
CA ALA A 239 20.20 -25.32 -0.84
C ALA A 239 21.46 -24.77 -0.15
N ALA A 240 22.07 -23.73 -0.72
CA ALA A 240 23.24 -23.08 -0.14
C ALA A 240 22.94 -22.46 1.24
N ASN A 241 21.81 -21.76 1.37
CA ASN A 241 21.39 -21.12 2.62
C ASN A 241 20.93 -22.14 3.67
N TYR A 242 20.40 -23.29 3.28
CA TYR A 242 19.98 -24.34 4.21
C TYR A 242 21.17 -24.92 5.01
N GLY A 243 22.38 -24.90 4.44
CA GLY A 243 23.60 -25.25 5.18
C GLY A 243 23.84 -24.38 6.42
N LEU A 244 23.39 -23.12 6.42
CA LEU A 244 23.46 -22.23 7.59
C LEU A 244 22.60 -22.77 8.75
N LEU A 245 21.40 -23.28 8.44
CA LEU A 245 20.51 -23.86 9.46
C LEU A 245 21.14 -25.10 10.07
N LEU A 246 21.60 -26.04 9.24
CA LEU A 246 22.20 -27.29 9.71
C LEU A 246 23.46 -27.07 10.56
N ARG A 247 24.26 -26.04 10.29
CA ARG A 247 25.43 -25.71 11.14
C ARG A 247 25.07 -24.97 12.42
N THR A 248 23.97 -24.23 12.44
CA THR A 248 23.64 -23.32 13.55
C THR A 248 22.67 -23.94 14.53
N ILE A 249 21.65 -24.62 14.02
CA ILE A 249 20.54 -25.21 14.78
C ILE A 249 20.23 -26.65 14.29
N PRO A 250 21.20 -27.56 14.28
CA PRO A 250 21.05 -28.91 13.70
C PRO A 250 19.91 -29.73 14.32
N ALA A 251 19.55 -29.50 15.59
CA ALA A 251 18.44 -30.19 16.25
C ALA A 251 17.05 -29.66 15.85
N ASN A 252 17.01 -28.55 15.11
CA ASN A 252 15.79 -27.84 14.71
C ASN A 252 15.72 -27.65 13.19
N ALA A 253 16.44 -28.46 12.41
CA ALA A 253 16.41 -28.46 10.94
C ALA A 253 16.58 -29.91 10.44
N GLU A 254 15.85 -30.28 9.39
CA GLU A 254 15.91 -31.66 8.85
C GLU A 254 17.21 -31.90 8.08
N PRO A 255 17.81 -33.10 8.17
CA PRO A 255 18.86 -33.52 7.26
C PRO A 255 18.45 -33.33 5.79
N ALA A 256 19.41 -32.92 4.96
CA ALA A 256 19.14 -32.61 3.56
C ALA A 256 20.36 -32.85 2.66
N ILE A 257 20.08 -33.17 1.40
CA ILE A 257 21.05 -33.16 0.30
C ILE A 257 20.62 -32.16 -0.77
N ALA A 258 21.52 -31.85 -1.69
CA ALA A 258 21.24 -31.07 -2.87
C ALA A 258 21.56 -31.88 -4.13
N LEU A 259 20.63 -31.92 -5.08
CA LEU A 259 20.91 -32.27 -6.47
C LEU A 259 21.43 -31.01 -7.18
N THR A 260 22.55 -31.12 -7.87
CA THR A 260 23.32 -29.97 -8.38
C THR A 260 22.85 -29.53 -9.76
N PHE A 261 23.41 -28.41 -10.25
CA PHE A 261 23.20 -28.00 -11.64
C PHE A 261 23.78 -28.97 -12.68
N ASP A 262 24.73 -29.84 -12.29
CA ASP A 262 25.23 -30.89 -13.20
C ASP A 262 24.10 -31.84 -13.63
N LEU A 263 23.20 -32.20 -12.71
CA LEU A 263 22.06 -33.06 -13.03
C LEU A 263 21.06 -32.36 -13.95
N TRP A 264 20.83 -31.07 -13.70
CA TRP A 264 19.97 -30.23 -14.53
C TRP A 264 20.52 -30.10 -15.95
N ASP A 265 21.81 -29.82 -16.08
CA ASP A 265 22.44 -29.62 -17.38
C ASP A 265 22.41 -30.90 -18.21
N ASP A 266 22.80 -32.03 -17.64
CA ASP A 266 22.79 -33.31 -18.34
C ASP A 266 21.36 -33.80 -18.67
N PHE A 267 20.36 -33.47 -17.84
CA PHE A 267 18.96 -33.73 -18.15
C PHE A 267 18.47 -32.88 -19.34
N LEU A 268 18.93 -31.63 -19.48
CA LEU A 268 18.60 -30.79 -20.63
C LEU A 268 19.38 -31.17 -21.88
N ASP A 269 20.60 -31.70 -21.73
CA ASP A 269 21.47 -32.08 -22.85
C ASP A 269 21.15 -33.48 -23.40
N GLN A 270 20.23 -34.21 -22.78
CA GLN A 270 19.76 -35.48 -23.32
C GLN A 270 18.98 -35.31 -24.63
N GLU A 271 19.14 -36.27 -25.54
CA GLU A 271 18.33 -36.35 -26.75
C GLU A 271 16.87 -36.71 -26.42
N ILE A 272 15.93 -36.00 -27.02
CA ILE A 272 14.50 -36.32 -26.95
C ILE A 272 14.02 -36.93 -28.28
N PRO A 273 12.83 -37.57 -28.33
CA PRO A 273 12.27 -38.08 -29.59
C PRO A 273 12.25 -36.99 -30.67
N GLY A 274 13.01 -37.20 -31.75
CA GLY A 274 13.23 -36.19 -32.80
C GLY A 274 14.70 -35.89 -33.10
N GLY A 275 15.63 -36.27 -32.20
CA GLY A 275 17.08 -36.22 -32.43
C GLY A 275 17.76 -34.91 -32.05
N SER A 276 17.01 -33.90 -31.60
CA SER A 276 17.57 -32.71 -30.92
C SER A 276 17.65 -32.94 -29.42
N THR A 277 18.51 -32.17 -28.74
CA THR A 277 18.51 -32.14 -27.28
C THR A 277 17.26 -31.41 -26.75
N LEU A 278 16.88 -31.70 -25.51
CA LEU A 278 15.81 -30.96 -24.84
C LEU A 278 16.14 -29.46 -24.78
N ARG A 279 17.41 -29.10 -24.49
CA ARG A 279 17.89 -27.73 -24.45
C ARG A 279 17.69 -26.99 -25.77
N GLU A 280 18.11 -27.57 -26.89
CA GLU A 280 17.95 -26.96 -28.22
C GLU A 280 16.49 -26.71 -28.55
N THR A 281 15.62 -27.69 -28.24
CA THR A 281 14.17 -27.58 -28.49
C THR A 281 13.53 -26.47 -27.65
N ILE A 282 13.99 -26.28 -26.41
CA ILE A 282 13.53 -25.17 -25.56
C ILE A 282 14.04 -23.83 -26.09
N GLN A 283 15.31 -23.75 -26.48
CA GLN A 283 15.93 -22.53 -27.00
C GLN A 283 15.27 -22.06 -28.30
N GLU A 284 14.92 -22.98 -29.21
CA GLU A 284 14.21 -22.65 -30.45
C GLU A 284 12.83 -22.02 -30.18
N ARG A 285 12.16 -22.45 -29.11
CA ARG A 285 10.83 -21.94 -28.74
C ARG A 285 10.88 -20.62 -27.99
N LEU A 286 11.83 -20.47 -27.07
CA LEU A 286 11.82 -19.36 -26.10
C LEU A 286 12.87 -18.28 -26.38
N GLY A 287 13.87 -18.55 -27.21
CA GLY A 287 15.05 -17.70 -27.40
C GLY A 287 14.80 -16.33 -28.02
N ASP A 288 13.71 -16.17 -28.78
CA ASP A 288 13.39 -14.95 -29.52
C ASP A 288 12.49 -13.95 -28.75
N TYR A 289 12.05 -14.30 -27.54
CA TYR A 289 11.23 -13.41 -26.73
C TYR A 289 12.04 -12.24 -26.15
N SER A 290 11.44 -11.05 -26.13
CA SER A 290 11.99 -9.82 -25.54
C SER A 290 10.96 -9.14 -24.63
N ASP A 291 11.40 -8.33 -23.66
CA ASP A 291 10.51 -7.61 -22.75
C ASP A 291 9.98 -6.30 -23.37
N PRO A 292 8.65 -6.05 -23.39
CA PRO A 292 7.57 -6.96 -23.01
C PRO A 292 7.21 -7.96 -24.14
N PRO A 293 6.93 -9.24 -23.83
CA PRO A 293 6.63 -10.24 -24.84
C PRO A 293 5.15 -10.22 -25.26
N ASN A 294 4.83 -10.89 -26.38
CA ASN A 294 3.45 -11.27 -26.67
C ASN A 294 3.03 -12.41 -25.71
N ILE A 295 2.24 -12.06 -24.70
CA ILE A 295 1.82 -12.98 -23.63
C ILE A 295 1.03 -14.17 -24.17
N ALA A 296 0.15 -13.96 -25.15
CA ALA A 296 -0.69 -15.04 -25.69
C ALA A 296 0.18 -16.13 -26.35
N ALA A 297 1.16 -15.72 -27.16
CA ALA A 297 2.12 -16.63 -27.77
C ALA A 297 3.02 -17.31 -26.71
N LEU A 298 3.55 -16.51 -25.78
CA LEU A 298 4.45 -16.99 -24.73
C LEU A 298 3.80 -18.09 -23.87
N ARG A 299 2.51 -17.95 -23.51
CA ARG A 299 1.79 -18.96 -22.73
C ARG A 299 1.72 -20.31 -23.42
N VAL A 300 1.47 -20.31 -24.72
CA VAL A 300 1.41 -21.53 -25.53
C VAL A 300 2.78 -22.21 -25.55
N ASP A 301 3.84 -21.45 -25.80
CA ASP A 301 5.20 -21.99 -25.84
C ASP A 301 5.68 -22.50 -24.48
N LEU A 302 5.43 -21.75 -23.40
CA LEU A 302 5.77 -22.20 -22.04
C LEU A 302 4.99 -23.45 -21.63
N ALA A 303 3.70 -23.56 -22.00
CA ALA A 303 2.94 -24.78 -21.75
C ALA A 303 3.52 -25.98 -22.51
N ALA A 304 3.89 -25.79 -23.78
CA ALA A 304 4.55 -26.83 -24.56
C ALA A 304 5.91 -27.24 -23.97
N VAL A 305 6.72 -26.29 -23.48
CA VAL A 305 8.00 -26.59 -22.80
C VAL A 305 7.79 -27.38 -21.51
N ARG A 306 6.81 -27.00 -20.68
CA ARG A 306 6.47 -27.78 -19.47
C ARG A 306 6.00 -29.19 -19.80
N ASP A 307 5.22 -29.36 -20.85
CA ASP A 307 4.80 -30.68 -21.34
C ASP A 307 5.98 -31.49 -21.89
N LEU A 308 6.94 -30.86 -22.59
CA LEU A 308 8.17 -31.52 -23.03
C LEU A 308 8.96 -32.08 -21.84
N ILE A 309 9.16 -31.28 -20.78
CA ILE A 309 9.90 -31.68 -19.58
C ILE A 309 9.19 -32.80 -18.81
N THR A 310 7.86 -32.75 -18.71
CA THR A 310 7.08 -33.64 -17.83
C THR A 310 6.54 -34.89 -18.51
N ARG A 311 6.46 -34.93 -19.85
CA ARG A 311 5.86 -36.05 -20.60
C ARG A 311 6.75 -36.66 -21.67
N ALA A 312 7.61 -35.87 -22.31
CA ALA A 312 8.46 -36.35 -23.41
C ALA A 312 9.87 -36.72 -22.93
N ALA A 313 10.47 -35.87 -22.10
CA ALA A 313 11.77 -36.11 -21.49
C ALA A 313 11.68 -37.27 -20.49
N THR A 314 12.69 -38.15 -20.49
CA THR A 314 12.83 -39.23 -19.51
C THR A 314 14.27 -39.27 -19.06
N PHE A 315 14.52 -39.34 -17.74
CA PHE A 315 15.88 -39.49 -17.23
C PHE A 315 16.55 -40.71 -17.86
N SER A 316 17.73 -40.49 -18.46
CA SER A 316 18.57 -41.57 -18.99
C SER A 316 18.99 -42.54 -17.87
N ALA A 317 19.31 -43.79 -18.23
CA ALA A 317 19.69 -44.80 -17.24
C ALA A 317 20.83 -44.35 -16.29
N PRO A 318 21.92 -43.69 -16.77
CA PRO A 318 22.96 -43.19 -15.88
C PRO A 318 22.47 -42.12 -14.88
N LEU A 319 21.60 -41.20 -15.33
CA LEU A 319 21.05 -40.17 -14.44
C LEU A 319 20.08 -40.80 -13.41
N ARG A 320 19.29 -41.80 -13.82
CA ARG A 320 18.41 -42.54 -12.91
C ARG A 320 19.21 -43.22 -11.80
N GLU A 321 20.23 -43.99 -12.16
CA GLU A 321 21.09 -44.69 -11.20
C GLU A 321 21.74 -43.72 -10.22
N ALA A 322 22.24 -42.58 -10.70
CA ALA A 322 22.89 -41.59 -9.84
C ALA A 322 21.93 -40.92 -8.85
N VAL A 323 20.69 -40.61 -9.27
CA VAL A 323 19.68 -40.02 -8.38
C VAL A 323 19.26 -41.03 -7.31
N LEU A 324 18.97 -42.28 -7.70
CA LEU A 324 18.59 -43.33 -6.74
C LEU A 324 19.72 -43.58 -5.73
N ALA A 325 20.96 -43.72 -6.20
CA ALA A 325 22.12 -43.88 -5.33
C ALA A 325 22.28 -42.70 -4.37
N ALA A 326 22.12 -41.45 -4.83
CA ALA A 326 22.21 -40.27 -3.98
C ALA A 326 21.15 -40.25 -2.86
N LEU A 327 19.92 -40.70 -3.15
CA LEU A 327 18.85 -40.77 -2.16
C LEU A 327 19.08 -41.91 -1.16
N THR A 328 19.47 -43.10 -1.64
CA THR A 328 19.78 -44.25 -0.77
C THR A 328 21.00 -43.97 0.11
N ASP A 329 22.09 -43.41 -0.43
CA ASP A 329 23.31 -43.10 0.31
C ASP A 329 23.08 -42.00 1.37
N ALA A 330 22.13 -41.11 1.13
CA ALA A 330 21.72 -40.09 2.09
C ALA A 330 20.82 -40.66 3.21
N GLY A 331 20.36 -41.90 3.09
CA GLY A 331 19.57 -42.60 4.11
C GLY A 331 18.11 -42.19 4.15
N PHE A 332 17.52 -41.77 3.02
CA PHE A 332 16.08 -41.51 2.95
C PHE A 332 15.29 -42.83 3.09
N ASP A 333 14.25 -42.83 3.93
CA ASP A 333 13.27 -43.92 4.00
C ASP A 333 12.50 -43.99 2.68
N ASP A 334 12.42 -45.19 2.08
CA ASP A 334 11.82 -45.39 0.77
C ASP A 334 10.28 -45.33 0.79
N THR A 335 9.67 -45.50 1.96
CA THR A 335 8.22 -45.47 2.18
C THR A 335 7.69 -44.14 2.71
N GLU A 336 8.58 -43.18 2.98
CA GLU A 336 8.19 -41.83 3.36
C GLU A 336 8.28 -40.83 2.18
N LYS A 337 7.39 -39.83 2.18
CA LYS A 337 7.40 -38.78 1.15
C LYS A 337 8.68 -37.94 1.24
N ILE A 338 9.47 -37.90 0.18
CA ILE A 338 10.64 -37.03 0.04
C ILE A 338 10.23 -35.71 -0.63
N ARG A 339 10.61 -34.57 -0.05
CA ARG A 339 10.33 -33.24 -0.58
C ARG A 339 11.48 -32.75 -1.46
N PHE A 340 11.17 -32.39 -2.70
CA PHE A 340 12.07 -31.80 -3.69
C PHE A 340 11.73 -30.31 -3.86
N ARG A 341 12.58 -29.44 -3.31
CA ARG A 341 12.42 -27.98 -3.37
C ARG A 341 13.28 -27.38 -4.46
N SER A 342 12.66 -26.58 -5.33
CA SER A 342 13.35 -25.78 -6.34
C SER A 342 14.46 -24.92 -5.74
N SER A 343 15.67 -24.94 -6.32
CA SER A 343 16.78 -24.09 -5.90
C SER A 343 17.54 -23.52 -7.11
N THR A 344 17.28 -22.26 -7.45
CA THR A 344 17.97 -21.57 -8.56
C THR A 344 19.15 -20.72 -8.07
N ASN A 345 20.12 -20.40 -8.94
CA ASN A 345 21.24 -19.50 -8.60
C ASN A 345 20.89 -18.01 -8.66
N VAL A 346 19.63 -17.68 -8.94
CA VAL A 346 19.12 -16.30 -8.98
C VAL A 346 18.20 -15.95 -7.82
N GLU A 347 17.81 -16.91 -6.99
CA GLU A 347 16.90 -16.72 -5.86
C GLU A 347 17.63 -16.57 -4.51
N ASP A 348 16.89 -16.22 -3.46
CA ASP A 348 17.35 -16.12 -2.07
C ASP A 348 18.70 -15.37 -1.89
N SER A 349 18.85 -14.27 -2.62
CA SER A 349 20.02 -13.38 -2.60
C SER A 349 19.66 -11.98 -2.08
N ASP A 350 20.68 -11.15 -1.79
CA ASP A 350 20.48 -9.75 -1.40
C ASP A 350 19.87 -8.86 -2.52
N GLU A 351 19.73 -9.37 -3.75
CA GLU A 351 19.17 -8.65 -4.90
C GLU A 351 17.77 -9.15 -5.26
N PHE A 352 17.47 -10.43 -5.02
CA PHE A 352 16.24 -11.07 -5.45
C PHE A 352 15.95 -12.35 -4.65
N THR A 353 14.69 -12.51 -4.21
CA THR A 353 14.26 -13.69 -3.43
C THR A 353 13.72 -14.81 -4.30
N GLY A 354 13.08 -14.53 -5.43
CA GLY A 354 12.39 -15.54 -6.24
C GLY A 354 11.23 -16.26 -5.54
N ALA A 355 10.74 -15.75 -4.41
CA ALA A 355 9.63 -16.33 -3.67
C ALA A 355 8.35 -16.35 -4.52
N GLY A 356 7.66 -17.49 -4.55
CA GLY A 356 6.42 -17.67 -5.33
C GLY A 356 6.60 -17.84 -6.83
N LEU A 357 7.84 -17.95 -7.35
CA LEU A 357 8.07 -18.17 -8.79
C LEU A 357 8.16 -19.64 -9.20
N TYR A 358 8.64 -20.49 -8.29
CA TYR A 358 8.99 -21.88 -8.56
C TYR A 358 8.28 -22.82 -7.59
N ASP A 359 7.99 -24.02 -8.06
CA ASP A 359 7.21 -25.00 -7.32
C ASP A 359 8.11 -26.04 -6.63
N SER A 360 7.55 -26.69 -5.61
CA SER A 360 8.19 -27.80 -4.92
C SER A 360 7.23 -28.97 -4.85
N TYR A 361 7.73 -30.17 -5.07
CA TYR A 361 6.92 -31.38 -5.15
C TYR A 361 7.45 -32.45 -4.20
N SER A 362 6.57 -33.34 -3.73
CA SER A 362 6.98 -34.52 -3.01
C SER A 362 6.93 -35.74 -3.92
N GLY A 363 7.85 -36.69 -3.71
CA GLY A 363 7.89 -37.96 -4.42
C GLY A 363 8.14 -39.14 -3.46
N CYS A 364 7.78 -40.33 -3.91
CA CYS A 364 7.98 -41.59 -3.20
C CYS A 364 9.13 -42.37 -3.83
N LEU A 365 10.10 -42.80 -3.03
CA LEU A 365 11.26 -43.54 -3.55
C LEU A 365 10.90 -45.00 -3.85
N ALA A 366 10.06 -45.64 -3.03
CA ALA A 366 9.61 -47.01 -3.27
C ALA A 366 8.92 -47.19 -4.63
N ASP A 367 8.11 -46.21 -5.08
CA ASP A 367 7.46 -46.22 -6.40
C ASP A 367 8.46 -46.30 -7.57
N ASP A 368 9.71 -45.85 -7.41
CA ASP A 368 10.73 -45.93 -8.46
C ASP A 368 11.72 -47.11 -8.25
N LEU A 369 11.55 -47.87 -7.15
CA LEU A 369 12.37 -49.04 -6.80
C LEU A 369 11.64 -50.37 -7.02
N ASP A 370 10.31 -50.35 -7.16
CA ASP A 370 9.54 -51.54 -7.43
C ASP A 370 9.57 -51.94 -8.93
N SER A 371 8.81 -52.98 -9.28
CA SER A 371 8.85 -53.60 -10.61
C SER A 371 7.75 -53.12 -11.56
N ASP A 372 6.94 -52.13 -11.19
CA ASP A 372 5.85 -51.67 -12.03
C ASP A 372 5.74 -50.14 -12.11
N THR A 373 4.60 -49.67 -12.58
CA THR A 373 4.29 -48.24 -12.75
C THR A 373 2.83 -47.95 -12.36
N ALA A 374 2.22 -48.89 -11.64
CA ALA A 374 0.80 -48.96 -11.33
C ALA A 374 0.58 -48.59 -9.86
N GLY A 375 -0.20 -47.53 -9.63
CA GLY A 375 -0.51 -47.10 -8.27
C GLY A 375 -1.39 -48.09 -7.48
N PRO A 376 -1.67 -47.77 -6.21
CA PRO A 376 -1.45 -46.47 -5.58
C PRO A 376 0.01 -46.22 -5.15
N SER A 377 0.37 -44.95 -4.94
CA SER A 377 1.68 -44.56 -4.39
C SER A 377 1.95 -45.24 -3.05
N HIS A 378 3.14 -45.83 -2.86
CA HIS A 378 3.53 -46.50 -1.60
C HIS A 378 3.53 -45.54 -0.41
N CYS A 379 3.98 -44.30 -0.64
CA CYS A 379 4.03 -43.25 0.37
C CYS A 379 2.69 -42.50 0.57
N ASP A 380 1.68 -42.78 -0.26
CA ASP A 380 0.33 -42.19 -0.15
C ASP A 380 -0.73 -43.09 -0.79
N PRO A 381 -1.31 -44.02 -0.02
CA PRO A 381 -2.32 -44.94 -0.54
C PRO A 381 -3.60 -44.26 -1.07
N ALA A 382 -3.83 -42.98 -0.78
CA ALA A 382 -4.97 -42.22 -1.32
C ALA A 382 -4.72 -41.74 -2.77
N GLU A 383 -3.47 -41.75 -3.23
CA GLU A 383 -3.10 -41.38 -4.59
C GLU A 383 -3.11 -42.62 -5.49
N ASN A 384 -4.12 -42.72 -6.36
CA ASN A 384 -4.35 -43.89 -7.24
C ASN A 384 -3.20 -44.18 -8.23
N ASN A 385 -2.33 -43.21 -8.48
CA ASN A 385 -1.19 -43.35 -9.37
C ASN A 385 0.09 -43.20 -8.54
N GLU A 386 1.14 -43.88 -8.95
CA GLU A 386 2.48 -43.64 -8.41
C GLU A 386 2.88 -42.16 -8.51
N ARG A 387 3.66 -41.78 -7.50
CA ARG A 387 4.21 -40.44 -7.28
C ARG A 387 5.72 -40.54 -7.10
N GLY A 388 6.40 -41.27 -7.98
CA GLY A 388 7.86 -41.43 -7.99
C GLY A 388 8.69 -40.14 -7.89
N VAL A 389 9.93 -40.27 -7.42
CA VAL A 389 10.92 -39.18 -7.28
C VAL A 389 11.28 -38.54 -8.62
N PHE A 390 11.38 -39.30 -9.72
CA PHE A 390 11.70 -38.71 -11.03
C PHE A 390 10.60 -37.78 -11.52
N ARG A 391 9.34 -38.18 -11.34
CA ARG A 391 8.17 -37.34 -11.63
C ARG A 391 8.22 -36.05 -10.80
N ALA A 392 8.59 -36.13 -9.52
CA ALA A 392 8.72 -34.96 -8.66
C ALA A 392 9.83 -34.01 -9.17
N ILE A 393 11.01 -34.53 -9.52
CA ILE A 393 12.13 -33.73 -10.05
C ILE A 393 11.76 -33.07 -11.39
N GLN A 394 11.13 -33.79 -12.32
CA GLN A 394 10.69 -33.22 -13.61
C GLN A 394 9.70 -32.07 -13.42
N ARG A 395 8.80 -32.17 -12.45
CA ARG A 395 7.86 -31.08 -12.14
C ARG A 395 8.57 -29.87 -11.51
N VAL A 396 9.57 -30.10 -10.65
CA VAL A 396 10.45 -29.01 -10.17
C VAL A 396 11.17 -28.34 -11.34
N TYR A 397 11.73 -29.12 -12.27
CA TYR A 397 12.39 -28.63 -13.47
C TYR A 397 11.45 -27.84 -14.39
N ALA A 398 10.23 -28.34 -14.61
CA ALA A 398 9.22 -27.64 -15.39
C ALA A 398 8.81 -26.31 -14.76
N SER A 399 8.81 -26.20 -13.43
CA SER A 399 8.50 -24.95 -12.74
C SER A 399 9.50 -23.82 -13.02
N PHE A 400 10.72 -24.15 -13.47
CA PHE A 400 11.65 -23.15 -13.98
C PHE A 400 11.01 -22.32 -15.11
N TYR A 401 10.12 -22.92 -15.91
CA TYR A 401 9.38 -22.33 -17.02
C TYR A 401 7.93 -21.93 -16.65
N ASN A 402 7.65 -21.69 -15.37
CA ASN A 402 6.42 -21.01 -14.96
C ASN A 402 6.37 -19.60 -15.56
N GLU A 403 5.17 -19.11 -15.89
CA GLU A 403 4.99 -17.82 -16.59
C GLU A 403 5.64 -16.67 -15.82
N ASN A 404 5.30 -16.49 -14.55
CA ASN A 404 5.86 -15.43 -13.72
C ASN A 404 7.39 -15.58 -13.56
N ALA A 405 7.91 -16.82 -13.52
CA ALA A 405 9.34 -17.07 -13.42
C ALA A 405 10.09 -16.65 -14.69
N PHE A 406 9.56 -17.01 -15.86
CA PHE A 406 10.13 -16.64 -17.14
C PHE A 406 10.07 -15.13 -17.38
N LEU A 407 8.90 -14.51 -17.14
CA LEU A 407 8.71 -13.07 -17.30
C LEU A 407 9.66 -12.26 -16.41
N GLU A 408 9.87 -12.68 -15.17
CA GLU A 408 10.77 -11.95 -14.27
C GLU A 408 12.24 -12.07 -14.68
N ARG A 409 12.67 -13.25 -15.18
CA ARG A 409 14.00 -13.41 -15.77
C ARG A 409 14.17 -12.52 -17.00
N LEU A 410 13.17 -12.47 -17.88
CA LEU A 410 13.17 -11.62 -19.08
C LEU A 410 13.27 -10.12 -18.72
N ARG A 411 12.43 -9.66 -17.80
CA ARG A 411 12.39 -8.26 -17.31
C ARG A 411 13.69 -7.82 -16.65
N ARG A 412 14.39 -8.73 -15.97
CA ARG A 412 15.67 -8.46 -15.30
C ARG A 412 16.90 -8.81 -16.14
N SER A 413 16.72 -9.09 -17.43
CA SER A 413 17.80 -9.40 -18.36
C SER A 413 18.68 -10.58 -17.90
N VAL A 414 18.07 -11.59 -17.28
CA VAL A 414 18.75 -12.83 -16.89
C VAL A 414 18.97 -13.68 -18.12
N ARG A 415 20.20 -14.14 -18.33
CA ARG A 415 20.55 -15.05 -19.43
C ARG A 415 20.28 -16.48 -19.02
N GLU A 416 19.38 -17.17 -19.72
CA GLU A 416 18.96 -18.54 -19.39
C GLU A 416 20.13 -19.53 -19.33
N SER A 417 21.11 -19.40 -20.23
CA SER A 417 22.30 -20.27 -20.26
C SER A 417 23.17 -20.20 -18.99
N GLU A 418 23.04 -19.15 -18.19
CA GLU A 418 23.83 -18.90 -16.98
C GLU A 418 23.09 -19.30 -15.69
N VAL A 419 21.87 -19.80 -15.82
CA VAL A 419 21.01 -20.13 -14.69
C VAL A 419 20.44 -21.54 -14.85
N GLY A 420 19.99 -22.11 -13.75
CA GLY A 420 19.44 -23.47 -13.76
C GLY A 420 18.60 -23.77 -12.54
N MET A 421 18.12 -25.01 -12.47
CA MET A 421 17.32 -25.51 -11.36
C MET A 421 18.04 -26.69 -10.67
N ALA A 422 18.71 -26.40 -9.56
CA ALA A 422 19.13 -27.41 -8.61
C ALA A 422 17.95 -27.75 -7.68
N VAL A 423 18.12 -28.77 -6.83
CA VAL A 423 17.02 -29.28 -5.99
C VAL A 423 17.51 -29.54 -4.57
N LEU A 424 16.91 -28.86 -3.59
CA LEU A 424 17.10 -29.17 -2.17
C LEU A 424 16.15 -30.32 -1.79
N VAL A 425 16.69 -31.39 -1.21
CA VAL A 425 15.97 -32.63 -0.92
C VAL A 425 16.01 -32.92 0.58
N HIS A 426 14.84 -33.10 1.19
CA HIS A 426 14.67 -33.49 2.61
C HIS A 426 13.35 -34.24 2.81
N HIS A 427 13.11 -34.91 3.94
CA HIS A 427 11.82 -35.57 4.20
C HIS A 427 10.66 -34.57 4.25
N SER A 428 9.50 -34.96 3.73
CA SER A 428 8.29 -34.13 3.82
C SER A 428 7.78 -34.10 5.25
N PHE A 429 7.01 -33.07 5.56
CA PHE A 429 6.29 -32.99 6.83
C PHE A 429 4.85 -33.39 6.51
N PRO A 430 4.35 -34.53 7.02
CA PRO A 430 2.96 -34.91 6.78
C PRO A 430 2.02 -33.85 7.37
N ASP A 431 1.05 -33.39 6.59
CA ASP A 431 0.09 -32.37 7.02
C ASP A 431 -0.60 -32.75 8.34
N THR A 432 -0.86 -34.05 8.53
CA THR A 432 -1.43 -34.58 9.76
C THR A 432 -0.61 -34.24 10.98
N ASP A 433 0.72 -34.18 10.87
CA ASP A 433 1.66 -33.97 11.97
C ASP A 433 2.05 -32.50 12.19
N GLU A 434 1.62 -31.60 11.32
CA GLU A 434 1.83 -30.18 11.48
C GLU A 434 0.86 -29.61 12.52
N LEU A 435 1.41 -29.02 13.57
CA LEU A 435 0.67 -28.32 14.62
C LEU A 435 0.60 -26.81 14.36
N ALA A 436 1.61 -26.26 13.69
CA ALA A 436 1.61 -24.89 13.19
C ALA A 436 2.58 -24.73 12.02
N ASN A 437 2.25 -23.84 11.11
CA ASN A 437 3.06 -23.47 9.96
C ASN A 437 3.27 -21.95 9.98
N GLY A 438 4.50 -21.49 9.79
CA GLY A 438 4.86 -20.11 10.08
C GLY A 438 5.94 -19.54 9.17
N VAL A 439 5.86 -18.22 8.94
CA VAL A 439 6.97 -17.42 8.43
C VAL A 439 7.34 -16.32 9.43
N ALA A 440 8.60 -15.92 9.46
CA ALA A 440 9.03 -14.82 10.31
C ALA A 440 10.05 -13.94 9.59
N THR A 441 9.84 -12.63 9.68
CA THR A 441 10.84 -11.64 9.26
C THR A 441 11.60 -11.14 10.48
N LEU A 442 12.92 -11.10 10.38
CA LEU A 442 13.82 -10.60 11.43
C LEU A 442 14.77 -9.56 10.83
N ASN A 443 14.62 -8.31 11.27
CA ASN A 443 15.56 -7.23 11.04
C ASN A 443 16.66 -7.30 12.10
N TYR A 444 17.91 -7.35 11.66
CA TYR A 444 19.10 -7.31 12.49
C TYR A 444 19.78 -5.95 12.34
N GLU A 445 20.11 -5.32 13.46
CA GLU A 445 20.89 -4.08 13.51
C GLU A 445 21.98 -4.19 14.56
N LYS A 446 23.23 -3.90 14.15
CA LYS A 446 24.38 -3.79 15.05
C LYS A 446 24.88 -2.35 15.05
N SER A 447 24.70 -1.66 16.18
CA SER A 447 25.11 -0.28 16.38
C SER A 447 25.79 -0.11 17.73
N PHE A 448 26.93 0.59 17.74
CA PHE A 448 27.74 0.86 18.95
C PHE A 448 28.05 -0.37 19.83
N GLY A 449 28.15 -1.56 19.24
CA GLY A 449 28.44 -2.82 19.95
C GLY A 449 27.21 -3.55 20.49
N THR A 450 26.03 -2.95 20.42
CA THR A 450 24.74 -3.57 20.78
C THR A 450 24.09 -4.19 19.54
N VAL A 451 23.46 -5.35 19.73
CA VAL A 451 22.65 -6.00 18.70
C VAL A 451 21.18 -5.85 19.08
N VAL A 452 20.39 -5.35 18.14
CA VAL A 452 18.93 -5.32 18.22
C VAL A 452 18.38 -6.19 17.11
N VAL A 453 17.40 -7.02 17.45
CA VAL A 453 16.59 -7.75 16.47
C VAL A 453 15.12 -7.41 16.69
N ASN A 454 14.41 -7.12 15.61
CA ASN A 454 12.97 -6.85 15.64
C ASN A 454 12.30 -7.44 14.40
N GLY A 455 10.99 -7.64 14.46
CA GLY A 455 10.25 -8.17 13.33
C GLY A 455 8.91 -8.76 13.74
N GLU A 456 8.44 -9.74 12.97
CA GLU A 456 7.15 -10.37 13.22
C GLU A 456 7.13 -11.85 12.85
N PHE A 457 6.35 -12.61 13.62
CA PHE A 457 5.89 -13.95 13.29
C PHE A 457 4.54 -13.85 12.61
N VAL A 458 4.33 -14.65 11.58
CA VAL A 458 3.02 -14.87 10.94
C VAL A 458 2.78 -16.37 10.95
N THR A 459 1.79 -16.82 11.75
CA THR A 459 1.59 -18.24 12.05
C THR A 459 0.17 -18.69 11.75
N GLN A 460 0.02 -19.84 11.10
CA GLN A 460 -1.24 -20.55 10.94
C GLN A 460 -1.28 -21.83 11.78
N LEU A 461 -2.50 -22.22 12.17
CA LEU A 461 -2.76 -23.47 12.88
C LEU A 461 -2.71 -24.65 11.91
N GLY A 462 -2.05 -25.73 12.33
CA GLY A 462 -1.95 -26.94 11.51
C GLY A 462 -1.02 -26.78 10.29
N ALA A 463 -1.34 -27.47 9.21
CA ALA A 463 -0.64 -27.41 7.93
C ALA A 463 -1.06 -26.23 7.03
N GLU A 464 -2.02 -25.43 7.49
CA GLU A 464 -2.56 -24.30 6.74
C GLU A 464 -1.44 -23.36 6.26
N SER A 465 -1.53 -22.90 5.02
CA SER A 465 -0.43 -22.15 4.41
C SER A 465 -0.45 -20.71 4.90
N VAL A 466 0.71 -20.18 5.30
CA VAL A 466 0.79 -18.74 5.61
C VAL A 466 0.80 -17.88 4.35
N SER A 467 1.35 -18.43 3.28
CA SER A 467 1.67 -17.70 2.06
C SER A 467 0.55 -17.80 1.02
N ASN A 468 -0.21 -18.90 1.03
CA ASN A 468 -1.42 -19.10 0.24
C ASN A 468 -2.51 -19.73 1.12
N PRO A 469 -2.96 -19.02 2.17
CA PRO A 469 -3.96 -19.55 3.07
C PRO A 469 -5.27 -19.83 2.32
N ASP A 470 -6.07 -20.76 2.81
CA ASP A 470 -7.52 -20.72 2.55
C ASP A 470 -8.01 -19.27 2.72
N SER A 471 -8.91 -18.82 1.83
CA SER A 471 -9.37 -17.43 1.78
C SER A 471 -9.95 -16.91 3.10
N THR A 472 -10.27 -17.82 4.04
CA THR A 472 -10.79 -17.52 5.38
C THR A 472 -9.80 -17.67 6.52
N ALA A 473 -8.62 -18.25 6.28
CA ALA A 473 -7.61 -18.44 7.29
C ALA A 473 -6.79 -17.15 7.47
N ARG A 474 -7.12 -16.39 8.51
CA ARG A 474 -6.32 -15.25 8.97
C ARG A 474 -5.23 -15.77 9.93
N PRO A 475 -3.94 -15.47 9.70
CA PRO A 475 -2.87 -15.91 10.57
C PRO A 475 -2.83 -15.10 11.88
N GLU A 476 -2.23 -15.68 12.91
CA GLU A 476 -1.78 -14.94 14.09
C GLU A 476 -0.52 -14.14 13.74
N VAL A 477 -0.48 -12.86 14.13
CA VAL A 477 0.70 -12.00 13.96
C VAL A 477 1.21 -11.56 15.33
N ILE A 478 2.46 -11.91 15.61
CA ILE A 478 3.18 -11.53 16.82
C ILE A 478 4.37 -10.67 16.41
N ARG A 479 4.37 -9.39 16.80
CA ARG A 479 5.56 -8.54 16.67
C ARG A 479 6.52 -8.81 17.80
N PHE A 480 7.81 -8.77 17.51
CA PHE A 480 8.85 -8.91 18.52
C PHE A 480 9.88 -7.79 18.42
N TYR A 481 10.42 -7.44 19.58
CA TYR A 481 11.59 -6.60 19.73
C TYR A 481 12.51 -7.22 20.78
N GLN A 482 13.78 -7.37 20.46
CA GLN A 482 14.77 -7.90 21.38
C GLN A 482 16.08 -7.13 21.27
N SER A 483 16.58 -6.70 22.42
CA SER A 483 17.95 -6.19 22.62
C SER A 483 18.71 -7.15 23.56
N ASP A 484 19.89 -6.76 24.03
CA ASP A 484 20.71 -7.61 24.89
C ASP A 484 20.04 -7.96 26.24
N ASN A 485 19.22 -7.06 26.79
CA ASN A 485 18.61 -7.23 28.13
C ASN A 485 17.08 -7.18 28.12
N PHE A 486 16.45 -7.05 26.95
CA PHE A 486 15.01 -6.84 26.85
C PHE A 486 14.43 -7.67 25.70
N THR A 487 13.25 -8.26 25.90
CA THR A 487 12.53 -9.01 24.88
C THR A 487 11.04 -8.79 25.08
N ASP A 488 10.41 -8.19 24.08
CA ASP A 488 8.97 -7.94 24.02
C ASP A 488 8.37 -8.70 22.84
N LEU A 489 7.25 -9.37 23.10
CA LEU A 489 6.39 -9.96 22.07
C LEU A 489 4.98 -9.44 22.27
N THR A 490 4.42 -8.84 21.22
CA THR A 490 3.07 -8.27 21.24
C THR A 490 2.24 -8.87 20.12
N ARG A 491 1.08 -9.45 20.46
CA ARG A 491 0.12 -9.89 19.44
C ARG A 491 -0.58 -8.69 18.83
N THR A 492 -0.41 -8.52 17.52
CA THR A 492 -1.06 -7.46 16.74
C THR A 492 -2.25 -7.97 15.94
N GLN A 493 -2.35 -9.29 15.73
CA GLN A 493 -3.48 -9.93 15.05
C GLN A 493 -3.74 -11.33 15.62
N SER A 494 -5.00 -11.65 15.91
CA SER A 494 -5.43 -13.02 16.27
C SER A 494 -5.72 -13.85 15.03
N SER A 495 -5.41 -15.16 15.11
CA SER A 495 -5.80 -16.11 14.07
C SER A 495 -7.32 -16.31 14.04
N SER A 496 -7.89 -16.58 12.87
CA SER A 496 -9.29 -17.02 12.74
C SER A 496 -9.49 -18.50 13.04
N LEU A 497 -8.41 -19.28 13.17
CA LEU A 497 -8.44 -20.74 13.38
C LEU A 497 -8.37 -21.14 14.86
N VAL A 498 -8.37 -20.17 15.78
CA VAL A 498 -8.35 -20.41 17.22
C VAL A 498 -9.51 -19.66 17.91
N PRO A 499 -10.01 -20.14 19.06
CA PRO A 499 -11.02 -19.42 19.82
C PRO A 499 -10.59 -17.99 20.17
N LEU A 500 -11.55 -17.07 20.35
CA LEU A 500 -11.27 -15.69 20.73
C LEU A 500 -10.39 -15.64 21.99
N GLY A 501 -9.28 -14.90 21.91
CA GLY A 501 -8.28 -14.83 22.98
C GLY A 501 -7.22 -15.94 22.95
N GLY A 502 -7.47 -17.05 22.26
CA GLY A 502 -6.53 -18.17 22.08
C GLY A 502 -5.34 -17.83 21.17
N TYR A 503 -4.32 -18.69 21.16
CA TYR A 503 -3.07 -18.54 20.39
C TYR A 503 -2.81 -19.80 19.55
N VAL A 504 -2.13 -19.64 18.41
CA VAL A 504 -1.84 -20.75 17.48
C VAL A 504 -0.83 -21.74 18.10
N MET A 505 0.16 -21.20 18.80
CA MET A 505 1.16 -21.99 19.53
C MET A 505 1.09 -21.68 21.02
N PRO A 506 1.63 -22.56 21.90
CA PRO A 506 1.73 -22.30 23.34
C PRO A 506 2.35 -20.94 23.64
N TRP A 507 1.51 -20.01 24.12
CA TRP A 507 1.91 -18.67 24.48
C TRP A 507 2.55 -18.66 25.88
N GLU A 508 3.72 -18.04 26.10
CA GLU A 508 4.61 -17.35 25.15
C GLU A 508 5.82 -18.22 24.70
N ALA A 509 5.96 -19.40 25.31
CA ALA A 509 7.20 -20.16 25.30
C ALA A 509 7.69 -20.54 23.89
N ASN A 510 6.81 -21.02 23.00
CA ASN A 510 7.21 -21.48 21.67
C ASN A 510 7.70 -20.32 20.79
N TYR A 511 7.05 -19.15 20.85
CA TYR A 511 7.47 -17.96 20.14
C TYR A 511 8.84 -17.46 20.65
N ARG A 512 9.08 -17.46 21.96
CA ARG A 512 10.40 -17.12 22.52
C ARG A 512 11.48 -18.10 22.08
N THR A 513 11.18 -19.39 21.98
CA THR A 513 12.14 -20.39 21.47
C THR A 513 12.48 -20.15 20.00
N PHE A 514 11.50 -19.92 19.13
CA PHE A 514 11.80 -19.57 17.74
C PHE A 514 12.59 -18.27 17.61
N LEU A 515 12.25 -17.22 18.38
CA LEU A 515 13.04 -15.98 18.38
C LEU A 515 14.50 -16.24 18.74
N SER A 516 14.76 -17.11 19.73
CA SER A 516 16.12 -17.53 20.08
C SER A 516 16.82 -18.26 18.93
N LEU A 517 16.14 -19.18 18.24
CA LEU A 517 16.69 -19.88 17.08
C LEU A 517 17.02 -18.90 15.95
N PHE A 518 16.11 -17.99 15.62
CA PHE A 518 16.30 -16.99 14.56
C PHE A 518 17.42 -16.01 14.88
N ARG A 519 17.52 -15.55 16.14
CA ARG A 519 18.64 -14.72 16.59
C ARG A 519 19.98 -15.45 16.45
N GLN A 520 20.05 -16.74 16.80
CA GLN A 520 21.28 -17.53 16.61
C GLN A 520 21.68 -17.61 15.14
N VAL A 521 20.73 -17.90 14.25
CA VAL A 521 20.97 -17.92 12.80
C VAL A 521 21.40 -16.55 12.28
N ALA A 522 20.73 -15.47 12.69
CA ALA A 522 21.10 -14.10 12.32
C ALA A 522 22.51 -13.74 12.79
N MET A 523 22.89 -14.11 14.02
CA MET A 523 24.25 -13.89 14.52
C MET A 523 25.30 -14.69 13.73
N ARG A 524 25.02 -15.92 13.33
CA ARG A 524 25.91 -16.69 12.46
C ARG A 524 26.01 -16.08 11.07
N TYR A 525 24.90 -15.61 10.50
CA TYR A 525 24.91 -14.87 9.24
C TYR A 525 25.78 -13.60 9.33
N ALA A 526 25.64 -12.81 10.41
CA ALA A 526 26.47 -11.63 10.66
C ALA A 526 27.97 -11.95 10.77
N GLN A 527 28.33 -13.12 11.29
CA GLN A 527 29.73 -13.58 11.34
C GLN A 527 30.27 -13.94 9.96
N MET A 528 29.43 -14.50 9.08
CA MET A 528 29.80 -14.80 7.69
C MET A 528 29.96 -13.53 6.84
N PHE A 529 29.20 -12.48 7.18
CA PHE A 529 29.22 -11.20 6.49
C PHE A 529 29.54 -10.04 7.45
N PRO A 530 30.77 -9.95 8.00
CA PRO A 530 31.11 -9.00 9.06
C PRO A 530 30.98 -7.53 8.66
N ALA A 531 30.97 -7.23 7.36
CA ALA A 531 30.73 -5.89 6.83
C ALA A 531 29.25 -5.46 6.89
N LYS A 532 28.30 -6.39 7.05
CA LYS A 532 26.87 -6.10 7.15
C LYS A 532 26.50 -5.76 8.60
N THR A 533 26.30 -4.47 8.88
CA THR A 533 25.82 -4.00 10.18
C THR A 533 24.30 -3.97 10.30
N THR A 534 23.59 -4.02 9.16
CA THR A 534 22.14 -4.15 9.08
C THR A 534 21.76 -5.14 7.98
N PHE A 535 20.78 -5.99 8.24
CA PHE A 535 20.18 -6.89 7.25
C PHE A 535 18.84 -7.45 7.76
N THR A 536 18.05 -7.98 6.83
CA THR A 536 16.79 -8.66 7.15
C THR A 536 16.87 -10.11 6.69
N LEU A 537 16.45 -11.03 7.54
CA LEU A 537 16.29 -12.45 7.21
C LEU A 537 14.81 -12.83 7.26
N ASP A 538 14.39 -13.65 6.31
CA ASP A 538 13.10 -14.33 6.29
C ASP A 538 13.30 -15.81 6.63
N PHE A 539 12.43 -16.33 7.48
CA PHE A 539 12.46 -17.70 7.98
C PHE A 539 11.14 -18.41 7.70
N GLU A 540 11.21 -19.66 7.26
CA GLU A 540 10.06 -20.57 7.27
C GLU A 540 10.24 -21.56 8.43
N TYR A 541 9.20 -21.75 9.24
CA TYR A 541 9.25 -22.64 10.39
C TYR A 541 7.96 -23.43 10.57
N LYS A 542 8.05 -24.54 11.28
CA LYS A 542 6.91 -25.40 11.63
C LYS A 542 7.01 -25.88 13.06
N ARG A 543 5.86 -26.10 13.68
CA ARG A 543 5.73 -26.90 14.88
C ARG A 543 5.09 -28.23 14.49
N THR A 544 5.73 -29.34 14.82
CA THR A 544 5.28 -30.68 14.39
C THR A 544 5.11 -31.62 15.58
N ARG A 545 4.38 -32.72 15.43
CA ARG A 545 4.29 -33.75 16.47
C ARG A 545 5.65 -34.44 16.70
N PRO A 546 5.97 -34.82 17.95
CA PRO A 546 5.16 -34.68 19.17
C PRO A 546 5.23 -33.29 19.83
N SER A 547 6.10 -32.37 19.41
CA SER A 547 6.09 -30.90 19.65
C SER A 547 7.42 -30.27 19.18
N SER A 548 8.00 -30.76 18.09
CA SER A 548 9.28 -30.30 17.58
C SER A 548 9.12 -28.92 16.95
N LEU A 549 10.11 -28.05 17.15
CA LEU A 549 10.17 -26.72 16.53
C LEU A 549 11.22 -26.77 15.43
N ILE A 550 10.82 -26.68 14.18
CA ILE A 550 11.69 -26.89 13.02
C ILE A 550 11.75 -25.61 12.19
N VAL A 551 12.94 -25.23 11.75
CA VAL A 551 13.20 -24.15 10.80
C VAL A 551 13.55 -24.81 9.47
N LYS A 552 12.75 -24.54 8.44
CA LYS A 552 12.81 -25.21 7.14
C LYS A 552 13.45 -24.36 6.05
N GLN A 553 13.58 -23.06 6.29
CA GLN A 553 14.24 -22.17 5.37
C GLN A 553 14.75 -20.92 6.09
N VAL A 554 15.86 -20.38 5.61
CA VAL A 554 16.32 -19.02 5.88
C VAL A 554 16.78 -18.40 4.58
N ARG A 555 16.45 -17.13 4.36
CA ARG A 555 16.93 -16.36 3.21
C ARG A 555 17.18 -14.90 3.61
N PRO A 556 18.17 -14.21 3.04
CA PRO A 556 18.23 -12.76 3.13
C PRO A 556 17.08 -12.14 2.33
N LEU A 557 16.50 -11.06 2.85
CA LEU A 557 15.61 -10.21 2.08
C LEU A 557 16.39 -9.04 1.45
N PRO A 558 16.14 -8.71 0.17
CA PRO A 558 16.74 -7.55 -0.46
C PRO A 558 16.28 -6.29 0.27
N ILE A 559 17.24 -5.53 0.79
CA ILE A 559 16.97 -4.17 1.28
C ILE A 559 16.87 -3.28 0.04
N PRO A 560 15.78 -2.50 -0.13
CA PRO A 560 15.71 -1.51 -1.19
C PRO A 560 16.93 -0.61 -1.13
N LYS A 561 17.84 -0.73 -2.12
CA LYS A 561 19.01 0.13 -2.18
C LYS A 561 18.52 1.55 -2.47
N PRO A 562 18.98 2.57 -1.72
CA PRO A 562 18.68 3.95 -2.02
C PRO A 562 19.05 4.21 -3.48
N THR A 563 18.03 4.41 -4.31
CA THR A 563 18.21 4.75 -5.71
C THR A 563 18.42 6.25 -5.78
N ALA A 564 19.27 6.71 -6.69
CA ALA A 564 19.52 8.14 -6.85
C ALA A 564 18.18 8.86 -7.06
N ALA A 565 17.99 9.98 -6.36
CA ALA A 565 16.77 10.75 -6.50
C ALA A 565 16.63 11.23 -7.95
N VAL A 566 15.42 11.10 -8.50
CA VAL A 566 15.09 11.54 -9.85
C VAL A 566 14.23 12.79 -9.78
N ALA A 567 14.32 13.65 -10.80
CA ALA A 567 13.46 14.81 -10.90
C ALA A 567 11.99 14.37 -10.97
N THR A 568 11.14 14.94 -10.12
CA THR A 568 9.70 14.64 -10.09
C THR A 568 9.03 15.14 -11.36
N ILE A 569 7.93 14.48 -11.72
CA ILE A 569 7.05 14.85 -12.82
C ILE A 569 5.81 15.51 -12.23
N LEU A 570 5.59 16.77 -12.54
CA LEU A 570 4.36 17.45 -12.23
C LEU A 570 3.26 16.95 -13.18
N LEU A 571 2.24 16.32 -12.62
CA LEU A 571 0.99 15.98 -13.30
C LEU A 571 -0.03 17.09 -13.04
N ASN A 572 -0.95 17.28 -13.98
CA ASN A 572 -2.01 18.25 -13.80
C ASN A 572 -3.12 17.63 -12.94
N GLU A 573 -3.43 18.27 -11.84
CA GLU A 573 -4.68 18.08 -11.13
C GLU A 573 -5.26 19.46 -10.88
N PRO A 574 -6.43 19.79 -11.48
CA PRO A 574 -7.10 21.04 -11.20
C PRO A 574 -7.51 21.10 -9.72
N VAL A 575 -7.00 22.10 -8.99
CA VAL A 575 -7.31 22.29 -7.57
C VAL A 575 -7.85 23.70 -7.36
N THR A 576 -8.96 23.81 -6.61
CA THR A 576 -9.42 25.10 -6.12
C THR A 576 -8.87 25.31 -4.72
N TRP A 577 -8.01 26.30 -4.58
CA TRP A 577 -7.42 26.72 -3.32
C TRP A 577 -8.26 27.82 -2.67
N ALA A 578 -8.29 27.85 -1.35
CA ALA A 578 -8.92 28.92 -0.57
C ALA A 578 -8.01 29.33 0.58
N VAL A 579 -8.17 30.56 1.07
CA VAL A 579 -7.47 31.03 2.27
C VAL A 579 -7.80 30.12 3.46
N ALA A 580 -6.77 29.66 4.15
CA ALA A 580 -6.91 28.80 5.32
C ALA A 580 -7.49 29.56 6.52
N GLU A 581 -8.66 29.14 6.98
CA GLU A 581 -9.28 29.60 8.24
C GLU A 581 -8.88 28.66 9.40
N GLY A 582 -7.57 28.44 9.55
CA GLY A 582 -6.95 27.59 10.59
C GLY A 582 -6.03 28.38 11.54
N GLU A 583 -5.13 27.71 12.24
CA GLU A 583 -4.27 28.33 13.27
C GLU A 583 -3.36 29.45 12.74
N PHE A 584 -2.77 29.26 11.57
CA PHE A 584 -1.74 30.17 11.05
C PHE A 584 -2.34 31.39 10.34
N GLY A 585 -1.76 32.57 10.59
CA GLY A 585 -2.12 33.84 9.95
C GLY A 585 -3.00 34.73 10.84
N GLU A 586 -2.88 36.05 10.65
CA GLU A 586 -3.61 37.05 11.43
C GLU A 586 -5.10 37.11 11.01
N PRO A 587 -6.06 37.23 11.94
CA PRO A 587 -7.49 37.17 11.62
C PRO A 587 -7.96 38.17 10.56
N MET A 588 -7.48 39.42 10.62
CA MET A 588 -7.86 40.44 9.65
C MET A 588 -7.20 40.23 8.29
N ALA A 589 -5.97 39.69 8.24
CA ALA A 589 -5.31 39.27 7.01
C ALA A 589 -6.09 38.15 6.31
N LYS A 590 -6.54 37.13 7.07
CA LYS A 590 -7.43 36.09 6.54
C LYS A 590 -8.69 36.68 5.95
N HIS A 591 -9.36 37.59 6.67
CA HIS A 591 -10.60 38.22 6.22
C HIS A 591 -10.41 39.05 4.95
N ARG A 592 -9.40 39.93 4.89
CA ARG A 592 -9.15 40.79 3.72
C ARG A 592 -8.63 40.03 2.50
N ALA A 593 -7.73 39.07 2.71
CA ALA A 593 -7.10 38.30 1.63
C ALA A 593 -7.99 37.17 1.11
N LYS A 594 -9.21 37.02 1.65
CA LYS A 594 -10.18 36.02 1.21
C LYS A 594 -10.28 35.97 -0.29
N SER A 595 -9.93 34.79 -0.79
CA SER A 595 -9.84 34.51 -2.20
C SER A 595 -10.00 33.02 -2.45
N THR A 596 -10.44 32.71 -3.65
CA THR A 596 -10.38 31.36 -4.22
C THR A 596 -9.51 31.40 -5.45
N LEU A 597 -8.63 30.40 -5.57
CA LEU A 597 -7.68 30.31 -6.64
C LEU A 597 -7.77 28.91 -7.26
N ARG A 598 -8.44 28.80 -8.41
CA ARG A 598 -8.48 27.56 -9.18
C ARG A 598 -7.21 27.50 -10.02
N LEU A 599 -6.36 26.51 -9.81
CA LEU A 599 -5.09 26.38 -10.51
C LEU A 599 -5.02 25.09 -11.32
N GLU A 600 -4.38 25.20 -12.48
CA GLU A 600 -3.95 24.06 -13.30
C GLU A 600 -2.47 24.22 -13.65
N SER A 601 -1.76 23.10 -13.78
CA SER A 601 -0.35 23.08 -14.12
C SER A 601 -0.07 22.42 -15.46
N ASP A 602 1.02 22.85 -16.09
CA ASP A 602 1.64 22.12 -17.18
C ASP A 602 2.25 20.81 -16.69
N VAL A 603 2.13 19.78 -17.53
CA VAL A 603 2.71 18.47 -17.28
C VAL A 603 4.19 18.49 -17.69
N ARG A 604 5.10 18.41 -16.73
CA ARG A 604 6.56 18.56 -16.98
C ARG A 604 7.42 18.00 -15.86
N ARG A 605 8.71 17.79 -16.12
CA ARG A 605 9.71 17.45 -15.09
C ARG A 605 10.12 18.70 -14.29
N LEU A 606 10.21 18.61 -12.96
CA LEU A 606 10.62 19.71 -12.07
C LEU A 606 12.13 19.80 -11.84
N GLY A 607 12.90 19.57 -12.90
CA GLY A 607 14.34 19.88 -12.97
C GLY A 607 14.60 21.39 -13.11
N ALA A 608 15.87 21.78 -13.20
CA ALA A 608 16.24 23.21 -13.33
C ALA A 608 15.56 23.89 -14.53
N ALA A 609 15.48 23.18 -15.67
CA ALA A 609 14.79 23.67 -16.87
C ALA A 609 13.27 23.79 -16.68
N GLY A 610 12.64 22.85 -15.97
CA GLY A 610 11.18 22.83 -15.78
C GLY A 610 10.65 23.93 -14.86
N LEU A 611 11.51 24.43 -13.96
CA LEU A 611 11.22 25.57 -13.09
C LEU A 611 11.71 26.91 -13.65
N ALA A 612 12.28 26.96 -14.86
CA ALA A 612 12.73 28.22 -15.46
C ALA A 612 11.57 29.18 -15.77
N THR A 613 10.34 28.66 -15.84
CA THR A 613 9.10 29.40 -16.06
C THR A 613 8.03 28.93 -15.07
N SER A 614 6.98 29.74 -14.88
CA SER A 614 5.83 29.29 -14.12
C SER A 614 5.27 28.01 -14.74
N PHE A 615 4.93 27.05 -13.87
CA PHE A 615 4.24 25.84 -14.28
C PHE A 615 2.72 26.00 -14.23
N LEU A 616 2.21 27.15 -13.76
CA LEU A 616 0.78 27.43 -13.73
C LEU A 616 0.30 27.82 -15.13
N ARG A 617 -0.43 26.91 -15.77
CA ARG A 617 -0.90 27.07 -17.15
C ARG A 617 -2.19 27.88 -17.21
N ALA A 618 -3.12 27.57 -16.32
CA ALA A 618 -4.43 28.20 -16.25
C ALA A 618 -4.78 28.48 -14.80
N GLY A 619 -5.59 29.50 -14.59
CA GLY A 619 -5.86 30.01 -13.27
C GLY A 619 -7.02 30.98 -13.25
N ASP A 620 -7.96 30.76 -12.34
CA ASP A 620 -9.00 31.73 -11.98
C ASP A 620 -8.73 32.22 -10.56
N PHE A 621 -8.42 33.51 -10.42
CA PHE A 621 -8.22 34.16 -9.13
C PHE A 621 -9.40 35.07 -8.81
N GLN A 622 -10.23 34.63 -7.86
CA GLN A 622 -11.34 35.41 -7.35
C GLN A 622 -10.98 35.97 -5.98
N PHE A 623 -11.15 37.28 -5.79
CA PHE A 623 -10.86 37.97 -4.53
C PHE A 623 -11.79 39.18 -4.35
N LEU A 624 -11.77 39.78 -3.15
CA LEU A 624 -12.52 40.99 -2.85
C LEU A 624 -11.71 42.27 -3.03
N ALA A 625 -12.27 43.23 -3.75
CA ALA A 625 -11.80 44.61 -3.81
C ALA A 625 -12.88 45.55 -3.23
N GLY A 626 -12.74 45.91 -1.95
CA GLY A 626 -13.84 46.56 -1.24
C GLY A 626 -15.01 45.60 -1.12
N THR A 627 -16.18 45.98 -1.64
CA THR A 627 -17.37 45.11 -1.73
C THR A 627 -17.51 44.41 -3.09
N GLU A 628 -16.63 44.70 -4.06
CA GLU A 628 -16.69 44.10 -5.39
C GLU A 628 -15.94 42.77 -5.44
N ARG A 629 -16.56 41.77 -6.08
CA ARG A 629 -15.92 40.49 -6.38
C ARG A 629 -15.19 40.61 -7.72
N VAL A 630 -13.87 40.55 -7.67
CA VAL A 630 -13.01 40.60 -8.87
C VAL A 630 -12.62 39.18 -9.25
N VAL A 631 -12.61 38.89 -10.55
CA VAL A 631 -12.12 37.62 -11.09
C VAL A 631 -11.07 37.92 -12.15
N LEU A 632 -9.86 37.38 -11.96
CA LEU A 632 -8.83 37.35 -13.00
C LEU A 632 -8.80 35.95 -13.62
N THR A 633 -9.01 35.87 -14.92
CA THR A 633 -9.00 34.62 -15.70
C THR A 633 -7.74 34.53 -16.57
N ASN A 634 -7.62 33.47 -17.37
CA ASN A 634 -6.53 33.23 -18.34
C ASN A 634 -5.15 32.88 -17.74
N GLY A 635 -5.07 32.50 -16.46
CA GLY A 635 -3.83 32.01 -15.84
C GLY A 635 -2.83 33.09 -15.42
N SER A 636 -1.84 32.70 -14.61
CA SER A 636 -0.98 33.66 -13.91
C SER A 636 -0.16 34.55 -14.85
N ALA A 637 0.26 34.03 -16.01
CA ALA A 637 0.97 34.80 -17.04
C ALA A 637 0.10 35.87 -17.72
N GLY A 638 -1.23 35.68 -17.73
CA GLY A 638 -2.19 36.62 -18.31
C GLY A 638 -2.62 37.74 -17.34
N TRP A 639 -2.24 37.65 -16.07
CA TRP A 639 -2.64 38.63 -15.07
C TRP A 639 -1.82 39.93 -15.17
N PRO A 640 -2.35 41.08 -14.69
CA PRO A 640 -1.70 42.37 -14.89
C PRO A 640 -0.33 42.44 -14.20
N ASN A 641 0.71 42.80 -14.97
CA ASN A 641 2.10 42.87 -14.53
C ASN A 641 2.61 41.54 -13.94
N ALA A 642 2.18 40.41 -14.53
CA ALA A 642 2.63 39.09 -14.16
C ALA A 642 4.15 38.94 -14.28
N THR A 643 4.81 38.42 -13.24
CA THR A 643 6.22 38.03 -13.27
C THR A 643 6.43 36.72 -12.52
N PHE A 644 7.50 36.02 -12.86
CA PHE A 644 7.85 34.74 -12.27
C PHE A 644 9.32 34.69 -11.89
N THR A 645 9.62 34.15 -10.72
CA THR A 645 11.00 33.87 -10.26
C THR A 645 11.05 32.56 -9.49
N VAL A 646 12.25 32.01 -9.31
CA VAL A 646 12.50 30.88 -8.39
C VAL A 646 13.40 31.33 -7.26
N GLU A 647 12.98 31.09 -6.03
CA GLU A 647 13.75 31.36 -4.80
C GLU A 647 14.29 30.04 -4.25
N ASN A 648 15.55 30.04 -3.80
CA ASN A 648 16.25 28.89 -3.19
C ASN A 648 16.23 27.58 -4.00
N GLY A 649 15.90 27.66 -5.29
CA GLY A 649 15.75 26.50 -6.17
C GLY A 649 14.51 25.64 -5.92
N THR A 650 13.70 25.88 -4.89
CA THR A 650 12.54 25.03 -4.53
C THR A 650 11.24 25.81 -4.33
N THR A 651 11.29 27.14 -4.43
CA THR A 651 10.11 27.98 -4.28
C THR A 651 9.82 28.70 -5.58
N ALA A 652 8.75 28.29 -6.27
CA ALA A 652 8.21 29.01 -7.43
C ALA A 652 7.42 30.22 -6.95
N VAL A 653 7.67 31.40 -7.54
CA VAL A 653 7.05 32.65 -7.10
C VAL A 653 6.43 33.39 -8.27
N ASP A 654 5.10 33.36 -8.31
CA ASP A 654 4.26 34.10 -9.26
C ASP A 654 3.81 35.42 -8.63
N ARG A 655 3.98 36.54 -9.31
CA ARG A 655 3.58 37.87 -8.84
C ARG A 655 2.71 38.56 -9.87
N TRP A 656 1.70 39.30 -9.42
CA TRP A 656 0.85 40.13 -10.27
C TRP A 656 0.31 41.31 -9.47
N THR A 657 -0.37 42.24 -10.14
CA THR A 657 -0.96 43.41 -9.50
C THR A 657 -2.40 43.62 -9.93
N TRP A 658 -3.15 44.35 -9.12
CA TRP A 658 -4.50 44.80 -9.46
C TRP A 658 -4.77 46.19 -8.88
N GLY A 659 -5.66 46.94 -9.52
CA GLY A 659 -6.05 48.29 -9.10
C GLY A 659 -4.97 49.35 -9.39
N SER A 660 -5.23 50.57 -8.92
CA SER A 660 -4.34 51.72 -9.10
C SER A 660 -4.37 52.64 -7.88
N GLY A 661 -3.43 53.59 -7.80
CA GLY A 661 -3.39 54.58 -6.70
C GLY A 661 -3.37 53.94 -5.31
N ALA A 662 -4.22 54.45 -4.41
CA ALA A 662 -4.33 53.99 -3.03
C ALA A 662 -4.94 52.58 -2.88
N GLU A 663 -5.67 52.10 -3.89
CA GLU A 663 -6.33 50.79 -3.94
C GLU A 663 -5.47 49.72 -4.60
N ARG A 664 -4.29 50.09 -5.12
CA ARG A 664 -3.38 49.15 -5.77
C ARG A 664 -2.96 48.06 -4.78
N ARG A 665 -3.03 46.81 -5.25
CA ARG A 665 -2.56 45.62 -4.55
C ARG A 665 -1.50 44.90 -5.39
N ALA A 666 -0.46 44.40 -4.73
CA ALA A 666 0.50 43.50 -5.34
C ALA A 666 0.39 42.13 -4.67
N PHE A 667 0.11 41.11 -5.47
CA PHE A 667 -0.06 39.73 -5.03
C PHE A 667 1.22 38.94 -5.31
N THR A 668 1.55 38.03 -4.41
CA THR A 668 2.66 37.08 -4.58
C THR A 668 2.21 35.71 -4.11
N LEU A 669 2.15 34.75 -5.02
CA LEU A 669 1.92 33.34 -4.72
C LEU A 669 3.27 32.64 -4.64
N ARG A 670 3.62 32.16 -3.45
CA ARG A 670 4.79 31.31 -3.23
C ARG A 670 4.36 29.87 -3.16
N THR A 671 4.96 29.04 -4.01
CA THR A 671 4.70 27.60 -4.06
C THR A 671 5.97 26.83 -3.76
N SER A 672 6.00 26.10 -2.64
CA SER A 672 7.12 25.22 -2.31
C SER A 672 6.93 23.89 -3.03
N VAL A 673 7.84 23.56 -3.94
CA VAL A 673 7.73 22.38 -4.80
C VAL A 673 8.60 21.22 -4.33
N ILE A 674 8.11 19.99 -4.53
CA ILE A 674 8.87 18.76 -4.34
C ILE A 674 9.52 18.43 -5.69
N ARG A 675 10.84 18.60 -5.79
CA ARG A 675 11.59 18.52 -7.06
C ARG A 675 12.21 17.18 -7.34
N ASP A 676 12.39 16.38 -6.31
CA ASP A 676 13.06 15.09 -6.38
C ASP A 676 12.30 14.04 -5.59
N ALA A 677 12.45 12.80 -6.04
CA ALA A 677 11.89 11.63 -5.39
C ALA A 677 12.90 10.48 -5.49
N ALA A 678 13.11 9.78 -4.38
CA ALA A 678 13.83 8.52 -4.36
C ALA A 678 12.83 7.38 -4.08
N PRO A 679 12.97 6.22 -4.74
CA PRO A 679 12.15 5.06 -4.42
C PRO A 679 12.15 4.73 -2.91
N PRO A 680 11.01 4.33 -2.33
CA PRO A 680 9.76 3.96 -2.99
C PRO A 680 8.84 5.15 -3.35
N ARG A 681 9.23 6.40 -3.06
CA ARG A 681 8.40 7.57 -3.37
C ARG A 681 8.09 7.64 -4.87
N ALA A 682 6.86 8.01 -5.20
CA ALA A 682 6.44 8.21 -6.58
C ALA A 682 7.28 9.33 -7.23
N PRO A 683 7.80 9.14 -8.45
CA PRO A 683 8.51 10.17 -9.20
C PRO A 683 7.56 11.18 -9.83
N TRP A 684 6.34 11.31 -9.31
CA TRP A 684 5.33 12.23 -9.79
C TRP A 684 4.61 12.91 -8.63
N VAL A 685 4.27 14.17 -8.86
CA VAL A 685 3.63 15.08 -7.91
C VAL A 685 2.52 15.87 -8.60
N THR A 686 1.66 16.48 -7.81
CA THR A 686 0.59 17.38 -8.24
C THR A 686 0.65 18.66 -7.41
N GLN A 687 -0.16 19.66 -7.73
CA GLN A 687 -0.26 20.85 -6.90
C GLN A 687 -0.71 20.58 -5.46
N ARG A 688 -1.51 19.52 -5.20
CA ARG A 688 -1.90 19.18 -3.82
C ARG A 688 -0.71 18.76 -2.95
N ASP A 689 0.40 18.40 -3.56
CA ASP A 689 1.62 18.00 -2.83
C ASP A 689 2.47 19.21 -2.43
N PHE A 690 2.08 20.40 -2.86
CA PHE A 690 2.81 21.65 -2.60
C PHE A 690 2.14 22.46 -1.49
N SER A 691 2.95 23.32 -0.86
CA SER A 691 2.43 24.36 0.03
C SER A 691 2.34 25.68 -0.72
N HIS A 692 1.21 26.38 -0.54
CA HIS A 692 0.95 27.67 -1.16
C HIS A 692 0.77 28.74 -0.09
N GLN A 693 1.54 29.83 -0.21
CA GLN A 693 1.40 31.04 0.58
C GLN A 693 1.03 32.20 -0.37
N LEU A 694 0.00 32.95 -0.01
CA LEU A 694 -0.42 34.16 -0.71
C LEU A 694 -0.08 35.39 0.12
N ASN A 695 0.71 36.28 -0.46
CA ASN A 695 1.07 37.56 0.11
C ASN A 695 0.36 38.67 -0.66
N VAL A 696 -0.25 39.62 0.07
CA VAL A 696 -0.95 40.78 -0.51
C VAL A 696 -0.35 42.05 0.07
N ALA A 697 0.38 42.80 -0.76
CA ALA A 697 0.94 44.09 -0.39
C ALA A 697 0.00 45.23 -0.81
N TYR A 698 -0.21 46.18 0.10
CA TYR A 698 -1.11 47.33 -0.06
C TYR A 698 -0.33 48.65 -0.07
N VAL A 699 -0.83 49.62 -0.84
CA VAL A 699 -0.32 51.00 -0.77
C VAL A 699 -0.74 51.68 0.53
N THR A 700 -2.01 51.51 0.89
CA THR A 700 -2.62 52.07 2.11
C THR A 700 -2.52 51.06 3.25
N SER A 701 -2.13 51.53 4.43
CA SER A 701 -2.06 50.71 5.63
C SER A 701 -3.42 50.12 6.01
N GLN A 702 -3.46 48.83 6.32
CA GLN A 702 -4.63 48.05 6.68
C GLN A 702 -4.64 47.75 8.18
N PRO A 703 -5.80 47.77 8.87
CA PRO A 703 -5.88 47.49 10.29
C PRO A 703 -5.55 46.03 10.59
N THR A 704 -4.87 45.74 11.69
CA THR A 704 -4.60 44.38 12.18
C THR A 704 -5.06 44.26 13.62
N LEU A 705 -5.46 43.05 14.02
CA LEU A 705 -5.77 42.78 15.43
C LEU A 705 -4.50 42.64 16.28
N GLY A 706 -3.39 42.19 15.65
CA GLY A 706 -2.10 41.96 16.32
C GLY A 706 -2.16 40.85 17.38
N TRP A 707 -1.01 40.44 17.91
CA TRP A 707 -0.96 39.46 19.01
C TRP A 707 -1.21 40.11 20.38
N GLU A 708 -0.62 41.29 20.61
CA GLU A 708 -0.74 42.02 21.87
C GLU A 708 -1.73 43.19 21.77
N THR A 709 -1.64 43.98 20.69
CA THR A 709 -2.52 45.14 20.46
C THR A 709 -2.82 45.32 18.97
N PRO A 710 -4.00 45.89 18.63
CA PRO A 710 -4.34 46.26 17.27
C PRO A 710 -3.34 47.25 16.67
N GLY A 711 -3.07 47.10 15.38
CA GLY A 711 -2.07 47.89 14.66
C GLY A 711 -2.43 48.08 13.20
N PHE A 712 -1.39 48.33 12.38
CA PHE A 712 -1.53 48.49 10.95
C PHE A 712 -0.43 47.72 10.20
N THR A 713 -0.77 47.15 9.05
CA THR A 713 0.17 46.49 8.13
C THR A 713 0.02 47.01 6.71
N LYS A 714 1.06 46.86 5.89
CA LYS A 714 0.97 46.99 4.44
C LYS A 714 1.13 45.66 3.72
N LEU A 715 1.20 44.55 4.46
CA LEU A 715 1.40 43.22 3.95
C LEU A 715 0.51 42.25 4.73
N ASP A 716 -0.36 41.56 4.02
CA ASP A 716 -1.04 40.37 4.52
C ASP A 716 -0.31 39.13 4.02
N GLU A 717 -0.16 38.13 4.88
CA GLU A 717 0.38 36.82 4.54
C GLU A 717 -0.60 35.74 5.00
N VAL A 718 -1.04 34.90 4.08
CA VAL A 718 -2.00 33.81 4.36
C VAL A 718 -1.56 32.53 3.67
N PHE A 719 -1.89 31.39 4.27
CA PHE A 719 -1.76 30.09 3.60
C PHE A 719 -3.00 29.78 2.79
N LEU A 720 -2.80 29.07 1.67
CA LEU A 720 -3.89 28.50 0.90
C LEU A 720 -3.95 27.00 1.16
N VAL A 721 -5.17 26.48 1.28
CA VAL A 721 -5.46 25.05 1.41
C VAL A 721 -6.41 24.62 0.29
N PRO A 722 -6.40 23.34 -0.13
CA PRO A 722 -7.42 22.85 -1.04
C PRO A 722 -8.79 23.08 -0.42
N ARG A 723 -9.71 23.66 -1.19
CA ARG A 723 -11.07 23.97 -0.74
C ARG A 723 -11.74 22.66 -0.33
N GLN A 724 -12.03 22.54 0.96
CA GLN A 724 -12.68 21.36 1.51
C GLN A 724 -14.17 21.35 1.16
N VAL A 725 -14.73 20.16 1.04
CA VAL A 725 -16.14 19.92 0.74
C VAL A 725 -16.84 19.55 2.04
N ILE A 726 -17.91 20.29 2.38
CA ILE A 726 -18.79 19.93 3.48
C ILE A 726 -19.56 18.68 3.09
N ASN A 727 -19.53 17.67 3.95
CA ASN A 727 -20.18 16.38 3.75
C ASN A 727 -20.74 15.86 5.09
N GLU A 728 -21.31 14.65 5.09
CA GLU A 728 -21.94 14.04 6.27
C GLU A 728 -20.99 13.79 7.44
N ARG A 729 -19.68 13.74 7.20
CA ARG A 729 -18.64 13.58 8.24
C ARG A 729 -18.14 14.91 8.80
N SER A 730 -18.54 16.02 8.20
CA SER A 730 -18.19 17.37 8.67
C SER A 730 -18.89 17.67 10.00
N LEU A 731 -18.17 18.24 10.96
CA LEU A 731 -18.67 18.47 12.31
C LEU A 731 -19.30 19.85 12.42
N LEU A 732 -20.63 19.91 12.57
CA LEU A 732 -21.33 21.17 12.84
C LEU A 732 -20.91 21.73 14.20
N GLN A 733 -20.46 22.98 14.19
CA GLN A 733 -20.14 23.77 15.36
C GLN A 733 -21.17 24.87 15.53
N ALA A 734 -21.56 25.12 16.78
CA ALA A 734 -22.35 26.28 17.16
C ALA A 734 -21.63 27.03 18.29
N ARG A 735 -21.63 28.36 18.21
CA ARG A 735 -21.15 29.25 19.27
C ARG A 735 -22.21 30.30 19.56
N SER A 736 -22.38 30.63 20.84
CA SER A 736 -23.20 31.75 21.29
C SER A 736 -22.40 32.55 22.31
N ALA A 737 -22.22 33.83 22.04
CA ALA A 737 -21.39 34.73 22.82
C ALA A 737 -22.15 36.03 23.13
N LYS A 738 -22.00 36.55 24.34
CA LYS A 738 -22.52 37.85 24.76
C LYS A 738 -21.38 38.73 25.27
N ASN A 739 -21.45 40.03 25.03
CA ASN A 739 -20.52 40.97 25.67
C ASN A 739 -20.81 41.07 27.18
N ALA A 740 -19.93 41.76 27.90
CA ALA A 740 -20.00 41.87 29.37
C ALA A 740 -21.34 42.46 29.87
N SER A 741 -21.92 43.42 29.14
CA SER A 741 -23.24 44.01 29.49
C SER A 741 -24.43 43.15 29.05
N GLY A 742 -24.23 42.14 28.21
CA GLY A 742 -25.29 41.34 27.59
C GLY A 742 -26.11 42.08 26.53
N SER A 743 -25.72 43.32 26.20
CA SER A 743 -26.39 44.17 25.19
C SER A 743 -26.14 43.68 23.76
N LEU A 744 -25.03 42.99 23.52
CA LEU A 744 -24.67 42.39 22.24
C LEU A 744 -24.64 40.87 22.37
N GLN A 745 -25.14 40.18 21.34
CA GLN A 745 -25.03 38.74 21.22
C GLN A 745 -24.66 38.34 19.80
N CYS A 746 -23.74 37.39 19.68
CA CYS A 746 -23.41 36.70 18.43
C CYS A 746 -23.78 35.23 18.56
N VAL A 747 -24.52 34.70 17.60
CA VAL A 747 -24.80 33.27 17.45
C VAL A 747 -24.29 32.86 16.07
N THR A 748 -23.35 31.92 16.00
CA THR A 748 -22.74 31.49 14.73
C THR A 748 -22.70 29.98 14.63
N SER A 749 -22.95 29.48 13.42
CA SER A 749 -22.86 28.06 13.09
C SER A 749 -21.99 27.86 11.85
N PHE A 750 -21.09 26.89 11.92
CA PHE A 750 -20.08 26.61 10.89
C PHE A 750 -19.58 25.17 10.99
N TYR A 751 -18.73 24.73 10.07
CA TYR A 751 -18.23 23.35 10.05
C TYR A 751 -16.73 23.27 10.35
N TRP A 752 -16.38 22.30 11.18
CA TRP A 752 -15.04 21.72 11.25
C TRP A 752 -14.97 20.47 10.34
N PRO A 753 -13.78 20.11 9.82
CA PRO A 753 -13.62 18.84 9.11
C PRO A 753 -13.68 17.66 10.08
N GLU A 754 -13.79 16.45 9.52
CA GLU A 754 -13.62 15.22 10.27
C GLU A 754 -12.26 15.23 11.00
N PRO A 755 -12.20 14.87 12.29
CA PRO A 755 -10.94 14.87 13.04
C PRO A 755 -9.94 13.86 12.45
N PRO A 756 -8.62 14.14 12.52
CA PRO A 756 -7.61 13.20 12.04
C PRO A 756 -7.68 11.86 12.79
N THR A 757 -7.56 10.76 12.06
CA THR A 757 -7.45 9.41 12.62
C THR A 757 -5.99 9.03 12.83
N GLY A 758 -5.51 8.98 14.07
CA GLY A 758 -4.13 8.60 14.39
C GLY A 758 -3.58 9.30 15.65
N PRO A 759 -2.27 9.16 15.97
CA PRO A 759 -1.64 9.87 17.07
C PRO A 759 -1.57 11.37 16.77
N SER A 760 -2.60 12.12 17.16
CA SER A 760 -2.69 13.56 16.98
C SER A 760 -2.46 14.27 18.32
N ALA A 761 -1.20 14.58 18.62
CA ALA A 761 -0.88 15.49 19.72
C ALA A 761 -1.18 16.91 19.25
N GLY A 762 -2.28 17.48 19.73
CA GLY A 762 -2.51 18.91 19.59
C GLY A 762 -3.08 19.40 18.25
N TYR A 763 -4.15 18.78 17.77
CA TYR A 763 -4.89 19.22 16.58
C TYR A 763 -5.62 20.56 16.78
N THR A 764 -5.54 21.45 15.78
CA THR A 764 -6.35 22.68 15.71
C THR A 764 -7.30 22.60 14.51
N ALA A 765 -8.61 22.58 14.77
CA ALA A 765 -9.62 22.44 13.74
C ALA A 765 -9.80 23.75 12.95
N PRO A 766 -9.66 23.74 11.61
CA PRO A 766 -9.97 24.90 10.78
C PRO A 766 -11.47 25.01 10.52
N ASN A 767 -11.91 26.17 10.03
CA ASN A 767 -13.24 26.31 9.43
C ASN A 767 -13.23 25.85 7.97
N ILE A 768 -14.26 25.10 7.58
CA ILE A 768 -14.46 24.63 6.20
C ILE A 768 -15.72 25.20 5.55
N GLY A 769 -16.53 25.94 6.31
CA GLY A 769 -17.61 26.77 5.80
C GLY A 769 -18.62 27.17 6.85
N PHE A 770 -19.16 28.38 6.72
CA PHE A 770 -20.23 28.91 7.57
C PHE A 770 -21.59 28.41 7.12
N VAL A 771 -22.49 28.20 8.08
CA VAL A 771 -23.93 28.02 7.85
C VAL A 771 -24.61 29.38 7.89
N GLU A 772 -24.55 30.04 9.05
CA GLU A 772 -25.03 31.41 9.25
C GLU A 772 -24.42 32.02 10.51
N SER A 773 -24.47 33.34 10.61
CA SER A 773 -24.25 34.07 11.86
C SER A 773 -25.31 35.13 12.09
N THR A 774 -25.91 35.15 13.28
CA THR A 774 -26.87 36.17 13.69
C THR A 774 -26.27 37.08 14.77
N LEU A 775 -26.32 38.39 14.51
CA LEU A 775 -25.81 39.45 15.38
C LEU A 775 -26.97 40.25 15.97
N HIS A 776 -27.09 40.24 17.30
CA HIS A 776 -28.13 40.96 18.04
C HIS A 776 -27.58 42.19 18.76
N GLY A 777 -28.44 43.20 18.93
CA GLY A 777 -28.14 44.40 19.71
C GLY A 777 -27.38 45.51 18.97
N LEU A 778 -26.91 45.24 17.74
CA LEU A 778 -26.27 46.24 16.88
C LEU A 778 -27.29 47.16 16.18
N THR A 779 -28.47 46.64 15.88
CA THR A 779 -29.62 47.39 15.35
C THR A 779 -30.91 46.86 15.98
N PRO A 780 -32.08 47.52 15.81
CA PRO A 780 -33.34 47.05 16.40
C PRO A 780 -33.72 45.62 15.98
N ASN A 781 -33.42 45.24 14.74
CA ASN A 781 -33.60 43.88 14.25
C ASN A 781 -32.25 43.15 14.20
N PRO A 782 -32.19 41.83 14.42
CA PRO A 782 -30.95 41.07 14.26
C PRO A 782 -30.41 41.18 12.82
N ILE A 783 -29.08 41.18 12.67
CA ILE A 783 -28.40 41.08 11.38
C ILE A 783 -28.06 39.61 11.16
N VAL A 784 -28.48 39.04 10.03
CA VAL A 784 -28.16 37.66 9.65
C VAL A 784 -27.15 37.69 8.52
N LEU A 785 -26.06 36.94 8.67
CA LEU A 785 -25.00 36.79 7.68
C LEU A 785 -25.00 35.35 7.16
N GLN A 786 -25.08 35.21 5.85
CA GLN A 786 -25.06 33.96 5.11
C GLN A 786 -23.90 33.91 4.10
N ASP A 787 -23.41 35.06 3.64
CA ASP A 787 -22.27 35.10 2.72
C ASP A 787 -20.97 34.70 3.44
N PRO A 788 -20.26 33.65 2.98
CA PRO A 788 -18.99 33.25 3.59
C PRO A 788 -17.90 34.32 3.52
N LEU A 789 -18.02 35.27 2.59
CA LEU A 789 -17.08 36.38 2.49
C LEU A 789 -17.25 37.40 3.62
N ALA A 790 -18.44 37.49 4.21
CA ALA A 790 -18.74 38.39 5.31
C ALA A 790 -18.30 37.86 6.68
N GLN A 791 -17.77 36.63 6.76
CA GLN A 791 -17.59 35.90 8.03
C GLN A 791 -16.28 35.12 8.04
N THR A 792 -15.32 35.40 8.92
CA THR A 792 -14.04 34.66 9.01
C THR A 792 -13.87 34.03 10.39
N TYR A 793 -13.38 32.80 10.42
CA TYR A 793 -12.92 32.11 11.62
C TYR A 793 -11.39 32.07 11.68
N SER A 794 -10.83 32.31 12.86
CA SER A 794 -9.40 32.19 13.13
C SER A 794 -9.19 31.61 14.53
N PRO A 795 -8.98 30.29 14.65
CA PRO A 795 -8.70 29.65 15.93
C PRO A 795 -7.24 29.91 16.36
N GLY A 796 -7.02 29.97 17.67
CA GLY A 796 -5.70 29.76 18.26
C GLY A 796 -5.37 28.28 18.37
N HIS A 797 -4.20 27.98 18.93
CA HIS A 797 -3.74 26.62 19.16
C HIS A 797 -4.78 25.77 19.91
N HIS A 798 -5.12 24.60 19.37
CA HIS A 798 -6.14 23.68 19.87
C HIS A 798 -7.54 24.26 19.99
N ASN A 799 -7.84 25.32 19.24
CA ASN A 799 -9.09 26.07 19.33
C ASN A 799 -9.36 26.62 20.74
N PHE A 800 -8.33 26.79 21.59
CA PHE A 800 -8.47 27.34 22.94
C PHE A 800 -8.91 28.80 22.95
N THR A 801 -8.60 29.51 21.86
CA THR A 801 -9.18 30.81 21.56
C THR A 801 -9.80 30.75 20.17
N GLU A 802 -10.88 31.49 19.98
CA GLU A 802 -11.60 31.54 18.71
C GLU A 802 -11.90 33.00 18.38
N THR A 803 -11.37 33.48 17.25
CA THR A 803 -11.65 34.83 16.77
C THR A 803 -12.55 34.76 15.55
N PHE A 804 -13.64 35.52 15.58
CA PHE A 804 -14.55 35.70 14.47
C PHE A 804 -14.48 37.15 13.98
N VAL A 805 -14.43 37.33 12.66
CA VAL A 805 -14.51 38.63 11.99
C VAL A 805 -15.78 38.66 11.15
N PHE A 806 -16.66 39.61 11.41
CA PHE A 806 -17.90 39.81 10.68
C PHE A 806 -17.90 41.18 10.00
N GLU A 807 -18.23 41.22 8.70
CA GLU A 807 -18.29 42.45 7.91
C GLU A 807 -19.63 42.51 7.15
N PRO A 808 -20.72 42.98 7.81
CA PRO A 808 -22.08 42.87 7.27
C PRO A 808 -22.29 43.47 5.88
N ARG A 809 -21.52 44.48 5.49
CA ARG A 809 -21.60 45.10 4.16
C ARG A 809 -21.16 44.18 3.00
N LEU A 810 -20.46 43.09 3.30
CA LEU A 810 -20.08 42.08 2.30
C LEU A 810 -21.22 41.08 2.02
N ASP A 811 -22.27 41.10 2.84
CA ASP A 811 -23.44 40.26 2.64
C ASP A 811 -24.58 41.07 2.00
N SER A 812 -24.90 40.73 0.76
CA SER A 812 -25.96 41.41 -0.01
C SER A 812 -27.37 41.30 0.60
N SER A 813 -27.59 40.36 1.52
CA SER A 813 -28.87 40.20 2.22
C SER A 813 -29.08 41.23 3.34
N VAL A 814 -28.02 41.91 3.79
CA VAL A 814 -28.11 42.89 4.87
C VAL A 814 -28.72 44.20 4.34
N PRO A 815 -29.88 44.65 4.85
CA PRO A 815 -30.53 45.87 4.41
C PRO A 815 -29.64 47.12 4.55
N ALA A 816 -29.70 48.00 3.56
CA ALA A 816 -28.96 49.27 3.55
C ALA A 816 -29.18 50.13 4.81
N GLY A 817 -30.39 50.10 5.39
CA GLY A 817 -30.69 50.80 6.65
C GLY A 817 -29.92 50.25 7.85
N GLN A 818 -29.69 48.93 7.93
CA GLN A 818 -28.85 48.33 8.97
C GLN A 818 -27.37 48.69 8.74
N LEU A 819 -26.91 48.71 7.49
CA LEU A 819 -25.54 49.11 7.15
C LEU A 819 -25.27 50.58 7.51
N ALA A 820 -26.21 51.48 7.22
CA ALA A 820 -26.11 52.89 7.61
C ALA A 820 -26.05 53.04 9.15
N ALA A 821 -26.89 52.32 9.89
CA ALA A 821 -26.87 52.34 11.36
C ALA A 821 -25.54 51.83 11.94
N LEU A 822 -24.94 50.80 11.34
CA LEU A 822 -23.62 50.31 11.73
C LEU A 822 -22.53 51.35 11.46
N GLU A 823 -22.55 52.00 10.30
CA GLU A 823 -21.56 53.02 9.93
C GLU A 823 -21.68 54.27 10.84
N ASP A 824 -22.90 54.71 11.16
CA ASP A 824 -23.17 55.78 12.15
C ASP A 824 -22.67 55.40 13.55
N ALA A 825 -22.79 54.12 13.91
CA ALA A 825 -22.21 53.59 15.13
C ALA A 825 -20.68 53.48 15.03
N GLY A 826 -20.05 53.63 13.87
CA GLY A 826 -18.61 53.45 13.68
C GLY A 826 -18.19 51.97 13.65
N ILE A 827 -19.02 51.09 13.12
CA ILE A 827 -18.81 49.64 13.04
C ILE A 827 -18.77 49.25 11.56
N ARG A 828 -17.56 48.95 11.06
CA ARG A 828 -17.36 48.38 9.73
C ARG A 828 -17.11 46.89 9.80
N GLN A 829 -16.23 46.47 10.71
CA GLN A 829 -15.99 45.07 11.05
C GLN A 829 -16.27 44.86 12.53
N LEU A 830 -16.98 43.79 12.85
CA LEU A 830 -17.19 43.31 14.21
C LEU A 830 -16.23 42.14 14.49
N ILE A 831 -15.54 42.21 15.62
CA ILE A 831 -14.64 41.18 16.10
C ILE A 831 -15.25 40.54 17.34
N VAL A 832 -15.35 39.21 17.35
CA VAL A 832 -15.80 38.44 18.51
C VAL A 832 -14.68 37.46 18.88
N ILE A 833 -14.14 37.60 20.08
CA ILE A 833 -13.07 36.74 20.58
C ILE A 833 -13.60 35.91 21.75
N LEU A 834 -13.49 34.59 21.64
CA LEU A 834 -13.74 33.64 22.71
C LEU A 834 -12.37 33.23 23.27
N GLY A 835 -12.13 33.45 24.57
CA GLY A 835 -10.84 33.24 25.21
C GLY A 835 -10.88 32.32 26.43
N PHE A 836 -9.71 32.05 27.01
CA PHE A 836 -9.51 31.18 28.19
C PHE A 836 -10.26 31.61 29.45
N ASP A 837 -10.54 32.90 29.60
CA ASP A 837 -11.25 33.46 30.75
C ASP A 837 -12.77 33.21 30.70
N GLY A 838 -13.26 32.57 29.64
CA GLY A 838 -14.68 32.26 29.43
C GLY A 838 -15.53 33.50 29.11
N ASN A 839 -14.94 34.68 29.00
CA ASN A 839 -15.64 35.94 28.77
C ASN A 839 -15.46 36.40 27.32
N PRO A 840 -16.50 36.35 26.48
CA PRO A 840 -16.39 36.83 25.11
C PRO A 840 -16.10 38.33 25.05
N ARG A 841 -15.18 38.72 24.17
CA ARG A 841 -14.85 40.12 23.90
C ARG A 841 -15.42 40.53 22.56
N PHE A 842 -16.14 41.64 22.56
CA PHE A 842 -16.69 42.26 21.36
C PHE A 842 -15.91 43.53 21.07
N ALA A 843 -15.46 43.69 19.83
CA ALA A 843 -14.77 44.89 19.38
C ALA A 843 -15.19 45.23 17.96
N ALA A 844 -14.87 46.44 17.51
CA ALA A 844 -15.12 46.87 16.15
C ALA A 844 -13.96 47.69 15.59
N PHE A 845 -13.77 47.54 14.28
CA PHE A 845 -13.02 48.50 13.47
C PHE A 845 -14.00 49.39 12.72
N ASN A 846 -13.74 50.70 12.71
CA ASN A 846 -14.50 51.65 11.88
C ASN A 846 -13.93 51.76 10.46
N ALA A 847 -14.51 52.66 9.65
CA ALA A 847 -14.07 52.91 8.28
C ALA A 847 -12.61 53.34 8.11
N ALA A 848 -12.05 53.99 9.13
CA ALA A 848 -10.67 54.44 9.17
C ALA A 848 -9.72 53.37 9.76
N GLY A 849 -10.22 52.19 10.10
CA GLY A 849 -9.45 51.11 10.72
C GLY A 849 -9.12 51.36 12.19
N GLN A 850 -9.85 52.25 12.88
CA GLN A 850 -9.66 52.49 14.30
C GLN A 850 -10.40 51.42 15.11
N TYR A 851 -9.68 50.77 16.03
CA TYR A 851 -10.20 49.74 16.92
C TYR A 851 -10.88 50.33 18.16
N ARG A 852 -11.99 49.74 18.58
CA ARG A 852 -12.58 49.96 19.91
C ARG A 852 -13.26 48.71 20.44
N GLU A 853 -13.23 48.51 21.75
CA GLU A 853 -14.06 47.49 22.41
C GLU A 853 -15.52 47.97 22.55
N LEU A 854 -16.45 47.03 22.44
CA LEU A 854 -17.90 47.23 22.61
C LEU A 854 -18.33 46.61 23.94
N LYS A 855 -18.37 47.42 25.00
CA LYS A 855 -18.65 46.96 26.37
C LYS A 855 -20.14 46.81 26.66
#